data_AF-A0A1Y4C3Y8-F1
#
_entry.id   AF-A0A1Y4C3Y8-F1
#
_cell.length_a   1.000
_cell.length_b   1.000
_cell.length_c   1.000
_cell.angle_alpha   90.00
_cell.angle_beta   90.00
_cell.angle_gamma   90.00
#
_symmetry.space_group_name_H-M   'P 1'
#
loop_
_entity.id
_entity.type
_entity.pdbx_description
1 polymer ?
#
loop_
_entity_poly.entity_id
_entity_poly.type
_entity_poly.pdbx_seq_one_letter_code
_entity_poly.pdbx_strand_id
1 'polypeptide(L)'
;MKIYPENTELSVFAAAQLSSWQLARDNYRALKSVRTKRLKIRGLDAVLQYNPARITSSSAKIDSESLASRECFLCREHRVDQSYIPFHGRKGKDYDILLNPYPIFQWHFTVPLTFHTPQSIWRRYTDMLSLAERYPSYTIIYNGPQCGASAPDHHHFQAVPGGSLPMETAAMRAFSGDGADGADGTDGVLRPLTSFGKASLFLMNLMTTGVFVIRSSSSKDAAKLFYRLLDCVPDDPGLAEPMINLLSFSRDGIFYSIVFLRKKHRSHHYYAQGKENIFMSLGSVDMGGVFIAALEKDFEKVTSRDIEDILDEISIDRDFQEKLISRICREQPEIEVGIMSAPQIRFRLLYDGDGVKTVSARDGRLLYDGAVYDELYFDSPTRSTFFAEPAFELSDVTIGKGFHWERKECQVFAGALKLIAEGGLVTAVNVIGIEDYLLSVISSEMKSSAPKEFLKAHAVISRSWALLKIRNRGAAAVSVREKVSDGEIIRWYDGDGHERFDVCADDHCQRYQGLTRAVGHRIKEAIDETWGEVLSYEGKVCDARFSKCCGGKTEIFSTCWDDTDYPYLVSKDDPYCGRAVPGLLRTVLNDYDMETESFYRWKAGYGAEELSALVRERTGIDFGTVTSMVPVLRGPSDRIVKLEIAGTKRKMVFGKELEIRRILSRSHLYSSAFDIESGDGRFVLEGKGWGHGVGLCQIGAAVMAAEGAGYKEILDFYYPGTFIIFAEP
;
A
#
# COMPACT_ATOMS: atom_id res chain seq x y z
N MET A 1 -10.80 35.70 29.01
CA MET A 1 -9.97 34.51 29.35
C MET A 1 -8.52 34.93 29.27
N LYS A 2 -7.68 34.62 30.27
CA LYS A 2 -6.22 34.77 30.14
C LYS A 2 -5.79 33.80 29.03
N ILE A 3 -5.51 34.32 27.84
CA ILE A 3 -5.15 33.53 26.64
C ILE A 3 -3.78 32.86 26.83
N TYR A 4 -2.95 33.41 27.71
CA TYR A 4 -1.57 32.99 27.87
C TYR A 4 -1.39 32.11 29.10
N PRO A 5 -0.73 30.94 28.96
CA PRO A 5 -0.35 30.13 30.10
C PRO A 5 0.64 30.91 30.99
N GLU A 6 0.33 31.02 32.27
CA GLU A 6 1.18 31.63 33.29
C GLU A 6 1.69 30.54 34.24
N ASN A 7 2.90 30.71 34.78
CA ASN A 7 3.54 29.81 35.75
C ASN A 7 3.77 28.35 35.25
N THR A 8 3.90 28.16 33.95
CA THR A 8 4.35 26.91 33.32
C THR A 8 5.87 26.91 33.11
N GLU A 9 6.48 25.72 32.96
CA GLU A 9 7.92 25.56 32.63
C GLU A 9 8.35 26.49 31.48
N LEU A 10 7.60 26.47 30.37
CA LEU A 10 7.89 27.29 29.19
C LEU A 10 7.73 28.79 29.45
N SER A 11 6.70 29.22 30.19
CA SER A 11 6.50 30.65 30.51
C SER A 11 7.60 31.19 31.44
N VAL A 12 8.06 30.39 32.40
CA VAL A 12 9.17 30.74 33.31
C VAL A 12 10.47 30.82 32.53
N PHE A 13 10.75 29.84 31.68
CA PHE A 13 11.90 29.83 30.79
C PHE A 13 11.93 31.04 29.86
N ALA A 14 10.79 31.36 29.23
CA ALA A 14 10.68 32.54 28.37
C ALA A 14 10.92 33.84 29.14
N ALA A 15 10.36 33.99 30.35
CA ALA A 15 10.62 35.15 31.18
C ALA A 15 12.12 35.31 31.52
N ALA A 16 12.81 34.21 31.83
CA ALA A 16 14.26 34.21 32.07
C ALA A 16 15.04 34.63 30.81
N GLN A 17 14.69 34.09 29.64
CA GLN A 17 15.32 34.49 28.37
C GLN A 17 15.08 35.97 28.03
N LEU A 18 13.87 36.48 28.25
CA LEU A 18 13.56 37.91 28.04
C LEU A 18 14.28 38.84 29.02
N SER A 19 14.85 38.31 30.11
CA SER A 19 15.66 39.07 31.07
C SER A 19 17.12 39.21 30.63
N SER A 20 17.67 38.24 29.90
CA SER A 20 19.07 38.22 29.46
C SER A 20 19.25 38.57 27.97
N TRP A 21 18.27 38.30 27.11
CA TRP A 21 18.39 38.44 25.66
C TRP A 21 17.70 39.70 25.13
N GLN A 22 18.50 40.73 24.80
CA GLN A 22 18.00 42.05 24.42
C GLN A 22 17.12 42.04 23.15
N LEU A 23 17.57 41.38 22.08
CA LEU A 23 16.82 41.30 20.81
C LEU A 23 15.41 40.72 21.01
N ALA A 24 15.32 39.58 21.70
CA ALA A 24 14.04 38.96 22.00
C ALA A 24 13.17 39.89 22.86
N ARG A 25 13.75 40.51 23.90
CA ARG A 25 13.03 41.46 24.77
C ARG A 25 12.39 42.60 23.99
N ASP A 26 13.11 43.20 23.04
CA ASP A 26 12.61 44.33 22.25
C ASP A 26 11.50 43.89 21.29
N ASN A 27 11.66 42.75 20.60
CA ASN A 27 10.62 42.22 19.71
C ASN A 27 9.36 41.77 20.48
N TYR A 28 9.49 41.22 21.68
CA TYR A 28 8.33 40.90 22.53
C TYR A 28 7.65 42.16 23.07
N ARG A 29 8.40 43.24 23.37
CA ARG A 29 7.80 44.54 23.72
C ARG A 29 7.02 45.13 22.54
N ALA A 30 7.52 44.96 21.32
CA ALA A 30 6.86 45.40 20.10
C ALA A 30 5.50 44.70 19.85
N LEU A 31 5.25 43.52 20.42
CA LEU A 31 3.91 42.91 20.36
C LEU A 31 2.81 43.79 20.96
N LYS A 32 3.14 44.73 21.86
CA LYS A 32 2.16 45.67 22.44
C LYS A 32 1.64 46.71 21.45
N SER A 33 2.37 46.98 20.37
CA SER A 33 1.97 47.92 19.31
C SER A 33 1.31 47.23 18.12
N VAL A 34 1.19 45.90 18.15
CA VAL A 34 0.50 45.13 17.12
C VAL A 34 -0.98 45.51 17.06
N ARG A 35 -1.46 45.82 15.85
CA ARG A 35 -2.88 46.08 15.58
C ARG A 35 -3.53 44.82 15.02
N THR A 36 -4.81 44.63 15.30
CA THR A 36 -5.59 43.51 14.76
C THR A 36 -6.92 44.01 14.20
N LYS A 37 -7.45 43.31 13.20
CA LYS A 37 -8.84 43.43 12.75
C LYS A 37 -9.42 42.04 12.49
N ARG A 38 -10.73 41.88 12.64
CA ARG A 38 -11.43 40.62 12.36
C ARG A 38 -11.78 40.51 10.89
N LEU A 39 -11.61 39.32 10.33
CA LEU A 39 -12.05 38.96 8.99
C LEU A 39 -12.98 37.75 9.10
N LYS A 40 -14.06 37.73 8.33
CA LYS A 40 -14.90 36.53 8.20
C LYS A 40 -14.49 35.80 6.93
N ILE A 41 -13.93 34.60 7.06
CA ILE A 41 -13.39 33.79 5.97
C ILE A 41 -14.18 32.49 5.90
N ARG A 42 -15.13 32.38 4.97
CA ARG A 42 -15.96 31.16 4.75
C ARG A 42 -16.39 30.43 6.04
N GLY A 43 -17.05 31.18 6.93
CA GLY A 43 -17.57 30.65 8.21
C GLY A 43 -16.61 30.75 9.40
N LEU A 44 -15.32 31.02 9.18
CA LEU A 44 -14.34 31.24 10.25
C LEU A 44 -14.23 32.73 10.60
N ASP A 45 -14.31 33.05 11.89
CA ASP A 45 -13.92 34.36 12.42
C ASP A 45 -12.40 34.41 12.60
N ALA A 46 -11.71 34.86 11.55
CA ALA A 46 -10.26 34.99 11.50
C ALA A 46 -9.76 36.34 12.01
N VAL A 47 -8.45 36.42 12.25
CA VAL A 47 -7.76 37.64 12.69
C VAL A 47 -6.71 38.02 11.64
N LEU A 48 -6.69 39.28 11.24
CA LEU A 48 -5.57 39.87 10.50
C LEU A 48 -4.76 40.73 11.47
N GLN A 49 -3.47 40.43 11.60
CA GLN A 49 -2.51 41.07 12.49
C GLN A 49 -1.54 41.94 11.69
N TYR A 50 -1.36 43.20 12.07
CA TYR A 50 -0.24 44.03 11.61
C TYR A 50 0.96 43.87 12.54
N ASN A 51 2.02 43.24 12.04
CA ASN A 51 3.24 42.98 12.81
C ASN A 51 4.49 43.23 11.94
N PRO A 52 5.07 44.45 11.97
CA PRO A 52 6.20 44.80 11.11
C PRO A 52 7.48 44.00 11.42
N ALA A 53 7.62 43.46 12.63
CA ALA A 53 8.76 42.61 12.99
C ALA A 53 8.80 41.28 12.20
N ARG A 54 7.72 40.94 11.49
CA ARG A 54 7.61 39.74 10.65
C ARG A 54 8.07 39.93 9.21
N ILE A 55 8.60 41.11 8.85
CA ILE A 55 9.13 41.37 7.52
C ILE A 55 10.25 40.38 7.15
N THR A 56 11.19 40.13 8.07
CA THR A 56 12.33 39.22 7.86
C THR A 56 11.90 37.81 7.50
N SER A 57 10.85 37.30 8.16
CA SER A 57 10.31 35.97 7.84
C SER A 57 9.51 35.97 6.55
N SER A 58 8.76 37.05 6.28
CA SER A 58 7.90 37.16 5.08
C SER A 58 8.71 37.36 3.79
N SER A 59 9.89 37.97 3.88
CA SER A 59 10.81 38.23 2.76
C SER A 59 11.93 37.19 2.62
N ALA A 60 11.95 36.15 3.47
CA ALA A 60 13.01 35.15 3.43
C ALA A 60 13.04 34.44 2.06
N LYS A 61 14.23 34.44 1.44
CA LYS A 61 14.54 33.63 0.27
C LYS A 61 14.83 32.20 0.71
N ILE A 62 14.23 31.24 0.01
CA ILE A 62 14.31 29.81 0.33
C ILE A 62 14.84 28.98 -0.85
N ASP A 63 15.35 29.64 -1.89
CA ASP A 63 16.06 28.98 -2.98
C ASP A 63 17.39 28.39 -2.50
N SER A 64 17.82 27.30 -3.15
CA SER A 64 18.99 26.52 -2.75
C SER A 64 20.28 27.34 -2.69
N GLU A 65 20.44 28.32 -3.59
CA GLU A 65 21.60 29.21 -3.62
C GLU A 65 21.64 30.12 -2.38
N SER A 66 20.52 30.76 -2.06
CA SER A 66 20.40 31.59 -0.84
C SER A 66 20.61 30.77 0.44
N LEU A 67 20.08 29.54 0.51
CA LEU A 67 20.25 28.66 1.66
C LEU A 67 21.68 28.18 1.85
N ALA A 68 22.37 27.81 0.76
CA ALA A 68 23.77 27.39 0.82
C ALA A 68 24.72 28.52 1.25
N SER A 69 24.34 29.78 0.98
CA SER A 69 25.15 30.96 1.28
C SER A 69 25.04 31.49 2.71
N ARG A 70 24.07 31.01 3.51
CA ARG A 70 23.82 31.49 4.88
C ARG A 70 24.20 30.45 5.93
N GLU A 71 24.73 30.91 7.06
CA GLU A 71 24.86 30.06 8.24
C GLU A 71 23.48 29.73 8.81
N CYS A 72 23.22 28.45 9.11
CA CYS A 72 21.94 28.03 9.66
C CYS A 72 21.80 28.50 11.11
N PHE A 73 20.92 29.48 11.33
CA PHE A 73 20.63 30.10 12.63
C PHE A 73 19.99 29.14 13.66
N LEU A 74 19.63 27.92 13.25
CA LEU A 74 19.14 26.86 14.14
C LEU A 74 20.23 25.89 14.59
N CYS A 75 21.42 25.87 13.97
CA CYS A 75 22.57 25.08 14.45
C CYS A 75 23.12 25.68 15.75
N ARG A 76 23.43 24.83 16.75
CA ARG A 76 23.95 25.29 18.05
C ARG A 76 25.17 26.22 17.92
N GLU A 77 26.06 25.94 16.98
CA GLU A 77 27.28 26.70 16.73
C GLU A 77 27.06 28.11 16.16
N HIS A 78 25.93 28.36 15.50
CA HIS A 78 25.57 29.66 14.90
C HIS A 78 24.50 30.41 15.71
N ARG A 79 23.99 29.81 16.79
CA ARG A 79 23.03 30.48 17.67
C ARG A 79 23.78 31.56 18.46
N VAL A 80 23.09 32.67 18.70
CA VAL A 80 23.48 33.60 19.77
C VAL A 80 23.44 32.88 21.12
N ASP A 81 24.16 33.39 22.12
CA ASP A 81 24.18 32.84 23.48
C ASP A 81 22.76 32.93 24.12
N GLN A 82 21.98 31.88 23.89
CA GLN A 82 20.60 31.69 24.35
C GLN A 82 20.52 30.33 25.03
N SER A 83 19.74 30.24 26.11
CA SER A 83 19.54 28.96 26.78
C SER A 83 18.41 28.17 26.10
N TYR A 84 18.30 26.89 26.43
CA TYR A 84 17.31 25.99 25.84
C TYR A 84 16.83 24.96 26.86
N ILE A 85 15.63 24.41 26.62
CA ILE A 85 15.15 23.23 27.34
C ILE A 85 15.33 22.00 26.43
N PRO A 86 16.02 20.95 26.87
CA PRO A 86 16.16 19.73 26.07
C PRO A 86 14.82 18.97 26.01
N PHE A 87 14.49 18.47 24.83
CA PHE A 87 13.39 17.56 24.60
C PHE A 87 13.90 16.32 23.85
N HIS A 88 13.82 15.17 24.49
CA HIS A 88 14.21 13.89 23.91
C HIS A 88 13.03 13.29 23.14
N GLY A 89 13.12 13.31 21.82
CA GLY A 89 12.17 12.63 20.94
C GLY A 89 12.50 11.14 20.79
N ARG A 90 11.77 10.46 19.90
CA ARG A 90 11.91 9.01 19.71
C ARG A 90 13.19 8.67 18.93
N LYS A 91 13.75 7.48 19.14
CA LYS A 91 14.88 6.93 18.36
C LYS A 91 16.09 7.89 18.27
N GLY A 92 16.43 8.57 19.37
CA GLY A 92 17.60 9.45 19.45
C GLY A 92 17.46 10.82 18.76
N LYS A 93 16.24 11.22 18.39
CA LYS A 93 15.98 12.57 17.85
C LYS A 93 15.82 13.55 19.00
N ASP A 94 16.88 14.26 19.31
CA ASP A 94 16.85 15.30 20.34
C ASP A 94 16.51 16.67 19.74
N TYR A 95 15.78 17.46 20.52
CA TYR A 95 15.35 18.81 20.16
C TYR A 95 15.72 19.80 21.27
N ASP A 96 15.93 21.05 20.89
CA ASP A 96 16.11 22.16 21.82
C ASP A 96 14.87 23.06 21.75
N ILE A 97 14.20 23.31 22.87
CA ILE A 97 13.11 24.29 22.92
C ILE A 97 13.74 25.67 23.19
N LEU A 98 13.57 26.57 22.22
CA LEU A 98 14.14 27.92 22.19
C LEU A 98 13.05 28.97 22.23
N LEU A 99 13.31 30.11 22.87
CA LEU A 99 12.44 31.27 22.73
C LEU A 99 12.53 31.78 21.28
N ASN A 100 11.39 31.95 20.60
CA ASN A 100 11.40 32.52 19.24
C ASN A 100 11.60 34.04 19.32
N PRO A 101 12.71 34.61 18.79
CA PRO A 101 12.99 36.04 18.89
C PRO A 101 12.10 36.91 18.00
N TYR A 102 11.35 36.33 17.07
CA TYR A 102 10.42 37.05 16.18
C TYR A 102 8.98 36.59 16.40
N PRO A 103 8.39 36.88 17.58
CA PRO A 103 7.13 36.30 18.01
C PRO A 103 5.92 36.83 17.23
N ILE A 104 4.86 36.02 17.23
CA ILE A 104 3.51 36.41 16.76
C ILE A 104 2.58 36.51 17.97
N PHE A 105 2.74 35.61 18.94
CA PHE A 105 2.00 35.55 20.20
C PHE A 105 2.93 35.77 21.38
N GLN A 106 2.36 36.17 22.52
CA GLN A 106 3.08 36.12 23.79
C GLN A 106 3.33 34.64 24.15
N TRP A 107 4.59 34.28 24.41
CA TRP A 107 5.10 32.90 24.55
C TRP A 107 5.11 32.08 23.25
N HIS A 108 6.01 32.44 22.34
CA HIS A 108 6.24 31.73 21.07
C HIS A 108 7.62 31.06 21.10
N PHE A 109 7.68 29.77 20.79
CA PHE A 109 8.92 28.97 20.82
C PHE A 109 9.25 28.35 19.47
N THR A 110 10.53 28.14 19.23
CA THR A 110 11.05 27.36 18.10
C THR A 110 11.70 26.11 18.68
N VAL A 111 11.43 24.94 18.09
CA VAL A 111 11.89 23.64 18.60
C VAL A 111 12.68 22.92 17.50
N PRO A 112 13.92 23.35 17.20
CA PRO A 112 14.78 22.69 16.23
C PRO A 112 15.32 21.35 16.72
N LEU A 113 15.57 20.45 15.78
CA LEU A 113 16.39 19.27 16.00
C LEU A 113 17.82 19.68 16.37
N THR A 114 18.51 18.90 17.20
CA THR A 114 19.88 19.25 17.65
C THR A 114 20.93 19.10 16.54
N PHE A 115 20.68 18.27 15.54
CA PHE A 115 21.52 18.07 14.37
C PHE A 115 20.86 18.61 13.09
N HIS A 116 21.67 19.18 12.21
CA HIS A 116 21.20 19.81 10.97
C HIS A 116 20.62 18.73 10.04
N THR A 117 19.30 18.74 9.87
CA THR A 117 18.60 17.83 8.97
C THR A 117 17.54 18.60 8.20
N PRO A 118 17.37 18.39 6.88
CA PRO A 118 16.30 19.04 6.12
C PRO A 118 14.92 18.89 6.75
N GLN A 119 14.11 19.94 6.62
CA GLN A 119 12.76 20.00 7.15
C GLN A 119 11.92 18.86 6.54
N SER A 120 11.42 17.95 7.38
CA SER A 120 10.42 16.96 6.98
C SER A 120 9.64 16.42 8.18
N ILE A 121 8.32 16.27 8.03
CA ILE A 121 7.44 15.69 9.04
C ILE A 121 7.50 14.15 9.05
N TRP A 122 7.93 13.54 7.94
CA TRP A 122 8.04 12.09 7.83
C TRP A 122 8.90 11.53 8.95
N ARG A 123 8.42 10.47 9.63
CA ARG A 123 9.01 9.87 10.84
C ARG A 123 9.13 10.79 12.07
N ARG A 124 8.65 12.03 12.05
CA ARG A 124 8.73 13.00 13.17
C ARG A 124 7.38 13.44 13.71
N TYR A 125 6.28 13.11 13.05
CA TYR A 125 4.92 13.38 13.54
C TYR A 125 4.67 12.87 14.97
N THR A 126 5.16 11.68 15.33
CA THR A 126 5.03 11.19 16.72
C THR A 126 5.77 12.03 17.74
N ASP A 127 6.89 12.67 17.36
CA ASP A 127 7.63 13.58 18.24
C ASP A 127 6.83 14.88 18.45
N MET A 128 6.15 15.36 17.41
CA MET A 128 5.21 16.49 17.48
C MET A 128 4.05 16.20 18.44
N LEU A 129 3.47 15.00 18.39
CA LEU A 129 2.43 14.57 19.33
C LEU A 129 2.94 14.51 20.78
N SER A 130 4.16 14.00 20.98
CA SER A 130 4.77 13.94 22.32
C SER A 130 5.10 15.33 22.87
N LEU A 131 5.45 16.31 22.02
CA LEU A 131 5.55 17.72 22.43
C LEU A 131 4.18 18.28 22.86
N ALA A 132 3.12 18.01 22.09
CA ALA A 132 1.76 18.46 22.39
C ALA A 132 1.21 17.86 23.70
N GLU A 133 1.56 16.61 24.01
CA GLU A 133 1.21 15.93 25.25
C GLU A 133 2.00 16.47 26.45
N ARG A 134 3.30 16.73 26.30
CA ARG A 134 4.13 17.31 27.36
C ARG A 134 3.71 18.75 27.70
N TYR A 135 3.24 19.49 26.71
CA TYR A 135 2.88 20.91 26.83
C TYR A 135 1.42 21.17 26.40
N PRO A 136 0.42 20.66 27.13
CA PRO A 136 -0.98 20.72 26.71
C PRO A 136 -1.53 22.15 26.61
N SER A 137 -0.93 23.13 27.31
CA SER A 137 -1.30 24.55 27.18
C SER A 137 -0.81 25.21 25.90
N TYR A 138 -0.15 24.47 25.00
CA TYR A 138 0.40 24.96 23.75
C TYR A 138 -0.10 24.14 22.56
N THR A 139 -0.16 24.79 21.41
CA THR A 139 -0.37 24.18 20.10
C THR A 139 0.98 24.12 19.39
N ILE A 140 1.40 22.91 19.05
CA ILE A 140 2.60 22.67 18.27
C ILE A 140 2.25 22.85 16.80
N ILE A 141 3.08 23.59 16.07
CA ILE A 141 2.86 23.87 14.65
C ILE A 141 4.08 23.43 13.84
N TYR A 142 3.80 22.97 12.63
CA TYR A 142 4.82 22.55 11.68
C TYR A 142 4.53 23.16 10.31
N ASN A 143 5.55 23.74 9.68
CA ASN A 143 5.52 24.23 8.32
C ASN A 143 6.41 23.34 7.46
N GLY A 144 5.86 22.74 6.40
CA GLY A 144 6.66 22.04 5.41
C GLY A 144 7.68 22.96 4.71
N PRO A 145 8.72 22.41 4.04
CA PRO A 145 9.82 23.17 3.45
C PRO A 145 9.36 24.35 2.58
N GLN A 146 8.35 24.10 1.75
CA GLN A 146 7.75 25.10 0.87
C GLN A 146 6.38 25.57 1.39
N CYS A 147 6.18 25.60 2.71
CA CYS A 147 4.91 25.97 3.34
C CYS A 147 5.11 26.96 4.51
N GLY A 148 6.09 27.86 4.40
CA GLY A 148 6.32 28.91 5.38
C GLY A 148 7.36 28.57 6.46
N ALA A 149 8.16 27.51 6.26
CA ALA A 149 9.29 27.22 7.13
C ALA A 149 10.35 28.34 7.05
N SER A 150 10.86 28.80 8.20
CA SER A 150 11.90 29.83 8.25
C SER A 150 13.31 29.28 7.94
N ALA A 151 13.49 27.98 8.16
CA ALA A 151 14.67 27.20 7.82
C ALA A 151 14.25 25.87 7.19
N PRO A 152 13.99 25.82 5.88
CA PRO A 152 13.63 24.56 5.20
C PRO A 152 14.79 23.55 5.17
N ASP A 153 16.01 24.03 5.40
CA ASP A 153 17.25 23.26 5.50
C ASP A 153 17.46 22.61 6.88
N HIS A 154 16.77 23.08 7.93
CA HIS A 154 16.89 22.53 9.30
C HIS A 154 15.53 22.29 9.95
N HIS A 155 15.28 21.02 10.29
CA HIS A 155 14.05 20.58 10.90
C HIS A 155 13.72 21.29 12.21
N HIS A 156 12.52 21.84 12.29
CA HIS A 156 12.01 22.48 13.50
C HIS A 156 10.48 22.47 13.57
N PHE A 157 9.97 22.37 14.79
CA PHE A 157 8.60 22.74 15.15
C PHE A 157 8.57 24.16 15.71
N GLN A 158 7.37 24.70 15.90
CA GLN A 158 7.15 25.87 16.75
C GLN A 158 6.04 25.55 17.76
N ALA A 159 6.01 26.26 18.89
CA ALA A 159 4.94 26.12 19.88
C ALA A 159 4.35 27.50 20.18
N VAL A 160 3.02 27.60 20.07
CA VAL A 160 2.24 28.82 20.33
C VAL A 160 1.20 28.54 21.42
N PRO A 161 0.69 29.55 22.14
CA PRO A 161 -0.30 29.34 23.18
C PRO A 161 -1.55 28.62 22.65
N GLY A 162 -2.05 27.62 23.36
CA GLY A 162 -3.26 26.91 22.98
C GLY A 162 -4.48 27.83 22.99
N GLY A 163 -5.40 27.62 22.04
CA GLY A 163 -6.59 28.44 21.84
C GLY A 163 -6.31 29.80 21.18
N SER A 164 -5.07 30.08 20.80
CA SER A 164 -4.72 31.32 20.08
C SER A 164 -5.08 31.30 18.59
N LEU A 165 -5.36 30.12 18.03
CA LEU A 165 -5.70 29.93 16.62
C LEU A 165 -7.20 29.69 16.44
N PRO A 166 -7.90 30.47 15.58
CA PRO A 166 -9.32 30.27 15.30
C PRO A 166 -9.67 28.85 14.81
N MET A 167 -8.85 28.23 13.96
CA MET A 167 -9.09 26.86 13.48
C MET A 167 -9.00 25.81 14.58
N GLU A 168 -8.06 25.95 15.53
CA GLU A 168 -8.01 25.09 16.74
C GLU A 168 -9.32 25.20 17.52
N THR A 169 -9.77 26.44 17.76
CA THR A 169 -11.00 26.70 18.52
C THR A 169 -12.24 26.16 17.80
N ALA A 170 -12.31 26.34 16.48
CA ALA A 170 -13.41 25.83 15.66
C ALA A 170 -13.47 24.29 15.65
N ALA A 171 -12.32 23.62 15.52
CA ALA A 171 -12.23 22.17 15.59
C ALA A 171 -12.69 21.65 16.97
N MET A 172 -12.25 22.29 18.06
CA MET A 172 -12.67 21.91 19.42
C MET A 172 -14.17 22.09 19.64
N ARG A 173 -14.74 23.23 19.21
CA ARG A 173 -16.19 23.46 19.29
C ARG A 173 -16.98 22.40 18.52
N ALA A 174 -16.53 22.04 17.33
CA ALA A 174 -17.17 21.02 16.50
C ALA A 174 -17.18 19.63 17.17
N PHE A 175 -16.20 19.30 18.01
CA PHE A 175 -16.20 18.07 18.81
C PHE A 175 -16.97 18.16 20.13
N SER A 176 -17.24 19.36 20.64
CA SER A 176 -17.98 19.57 21.90
C SER A 176 -19.50 19.55 21.75
N GLY A 177 -20.04 19.62 20.52
CA GLY A 177 -21.49 19.53 20.26
C GLY A 177 -22.30 20.80 20.58
N ASP A 178 -21.64 21.94 20.81
CA ASP A 178 -22.29 23.23 21.13
C ASP A 178 -22.87 23.96 19.88
N GLY A 179 -22.88 23.31 18.71
CA GLY A 179 -23.47 23.82 17.46
C GLY A 179 -24.80 23.13 17.18
N ALA A 180 -25.86 23.92 17.00
CA ALA A 180 -27.23 23.45 16.87
C ALA A 180 -27.51 22.69 15.56
N ASP A 181 -28.30 21.62 15.67
CA ASP A 181 -29.13 20.99 14.63
C ASP A 181 -28.43 20.44 13.36
N GLY A 182 -27.85 19.24 13.51
CA GLY A 182 -27.64 18.28 12.43
C GLY A 182 -27.71 16.85 12.98
N ALA A 183 -28.29 15.91 12.24
CA ALA A 183 -28.66 14.55 12.69
C ALA A 183 -27.51 13.67 13.25
N ASP A 184 -26.28 14.18 13.24
CA ASP A 184 -25.04 13.46 13.51
C ASP A 184 -24.18 14.15 14.60
N GLY A 185 -24.66 15.26 15.18
CA GLY A 185 -23.98 15.94 16.30
C GLY A 185 -22.72 16.75 15.94
N THR A 186 -22.44 16.99 14.66
CA THR A 186 -21.48 18.00 14.20
C THR A 186 -22.23 19.12 13.48
N ASP A 187 -21.84 20.38 13.69
CA ASP A 187 -22.47 21.59 13.11
C ASP A 187 -22.24 21.72 11.58
N GLY A 188 -22.21 20.60 10.84
CA GLY A 188 -21.84 20.50 9.42
C GLY A 188 -20.35 20.76 9.10
N VAL A 189 -19.57 21.21 10.08
CA VAL A 189 -18.15 21.59 9.94
C VAL A 189 -17.23 20.37 9.79
N LEU A 190 -17.48 19.28 10.52
CA LEU A 190 -16.68 18.06 10.47
C LEU A 190 -17.47 16.92 9.85
N ARG A 191 -16.96 16.37 8.76
CA ARG A 191 -17.46 15.16 8.10
C ARG A 191 -16.53 13.98 8.45
N PRO A 192 -17.00 12.92 9.12
CA PRO A 192 -16.18 11.73 9.35
C PRO A 192 -15.82 11.07 8.01
N LEU A 193 -14.57 10.60 7.89
CA LEU A 193 -14.05 9.94 6.69
C LEU A 193 -13.75 8.46 6.95
N THR A 194 -12.81 8.17 7.84
CA THR A 194 -12.40 6.80 8.18
C THR A 194 -11.77 6.77 9.57
N SER A 195 -11.55 5.57 10.12
CA SER A 195 -10.93 5.37 11.43
C SER A 195 -9.97 4.19 11.42
N PHE A 196 -8.97 4.24 12.28
CA PHE A 196 -8.06 3.14 12.53
C PHE A 196 -7.72 3.06 14.02
N GLY A 197 -7.99 1.92 14.66
CA GLY A 197 -7.75 1.74 16.09
C GLY A 197 -8.47 2.82 16.91
N LYS A 198 -7.73 3.59 17.70
CA LYS A 198 -8.29 4.70 18.50
C LYS A 198 -8.24 6.06 17.80
N ALA A 199 -7.92 6.10 16.51
CA ALA A 199 -7.82 7.31 15.71
C ALA A 199 -8.97 7.42 14.69
N SER A 200 -9.49 8.63 14.51
CA SER A 200 -10.51 8.96 13.51
C SER A 200 -10.05 10.16 12.68
N LEU A 201 -10.34 10.13 11.39
CA LEU A 201 -10.05 11.20 10.43
C LEU A 201 -11.36 11.86 9.98
N PHE A 202 -11.34 13.18 9.94
CA PHE A 202 -12.45 14.01 9.52
C PHE A 202 -12.00 14.97 8.42
N LEU A 203 -12.89 15.29 7.49
CA LEU A 203 -12.79 16.47 6.64
C LEU A 203 -13.38 17.66 7.40
N MET A 204 -12.66 18.77 7.45
CA MET A 204 -13.14 20.01 8.03
C MET A 204 -13.51 21.00 6.92
N ASN A 205 -14.82 21.20 6.72
CA ASN A 205 -15.36 22.11 5.71
C ASN A 205 -15.40 23.55 6.23
N LEU A 206 -14.23 24.12 6.51
CA LEU A 206 -14.11 25.48 7.03
C LEU A 206 -12.90 26.20 6.43
N MET A 207 -13.05 27.49 6.14
CA MET A 207 -11.99 28.39 5.64
C MET A 207 -11.49 28.07 4.22
N THR A 208 -11.03 26.85 3.94
CA THR A 208 -10.48 26.42 2.64
C THR A 208 -10.63 24.91 2.43
N THR A 209 -10.36 24.41 1.23
CA THR A 209 -10.27 22.97 0.92
C THR A 209 -8.95 22.36 1.43
N GLY A 210 -8.93 21.03 1.57
CA GLY A 210 -7.76 20.28 2.00
C GLY A 210 -7.46 20.34 3.49
N VAL A 211 -8.47 20.63 4.32
CA VAL A 211 -8.35 20.66 5.78
C VAL A 211 -8.86 19.35 6.36
N PHE A 212 -7.96 18.57 6.95
CA PHE A 212 -8.28 17.29 7.59
C PHE A 212 -7.98 17.36 9.08
N VAL A 213 -8.77 16.66 9.90
CA VAL A 213 -8.58 16.62 11.35
C VAL A 213 -8.43 15.18 11.80
N ILE A 214 -7.32 14.87 12.47
CA ILE A 214 -7.10 13.60 13.13
C ILE A 214 -7.40 13.79 14.62
N ARG A 215 -8.25 12.92 15.17
CA ARG A 215 -8.54 12.84 16.60
C ARG A 215 -8.17 11.44 17.09
N SER A 216 -7.40 11.33 18.16
CA SER A 216 -6.99 10.02 18.68
C SER A 216 -6.64 10.03 20.16
N SER A 217 -6.94 8.95 20.87
CA SER A 217 -6.41 8.71 22.22
C SER A 217 -5.12 7.86 22.22
N SER A 218 -4.50 7.68 21.06
CA SER A 218 -3.32 6.84 20.82
C SER A 218 -2.39 7.53 19.82
N SER A 219 -1.19 7.90 20.26
CA SER A 219 -0.19 8.54 19.37
C SER A 219 0.25 7.61 18.24
N LYS A 220 0.26 6.28 18.47
CA LYS A 220 0.57 5.27 17.45
C LYS A 220 -0.49 5.24 16.35
N ASP A 221 -1.76 5.18 16.74
CA ASP A 221 -2.87 5.09 15.77
C ASP A 221 -3.06 6.42 15.01
N ALA A 222 -2.83 7.56 15.70
CA ALA A 222 -2.83 8.87 15.07
C ALA A 222 -1.77 8.95 13.96
N ALA A 223 -0.56 8.45 14.23
CA ALA A 223 0.54 8.44 13.27
C ALA A 223 0.24 7.55 12.06
N LYS A 224 -0.33 6.37 12.30
CA LYS A 224 -0.78 5.46 11.24
C LYS A 224 -1.76 6.13 10.26
N LEU A 225 -2.78 6.79 10.80
CA LEU A 225 -3.78 7.48 10.00
C LEU A 225 -3.22 8.72 9.29
N PHE A 226 -2.30 9.44 9.96
CA PHE A 226 -1.58 10.56 9.36
C PHE A 226 -0.73 10.13 8.17
N TYR A 227 0.07 9.07 8.30
CA TYR A 227 0.91 8.58 7.20
C TYR A 227 0.07 8.01 6.06
N ARG A 228 -1.05 7.32 6.34
CA ARG A 228 -2.01 6.90 5.31
C ARG A 228 -2.54 8.11 4.51
N LEU A 229 -2.82 9.23 5.16
CA LEU A 229 -3.25 10.46 4.48
C LEU A 229 -2.16 11.02 3.57
N LEU A 230 -0.90 11.01 4.01
CA LEU A 230 0.22 11.45 3.18
C LEU A 230 0.46 10.52 1.99
N ASP A 231 0.39 9.20 2.18
CA ASP A 231 0.56 8.20 1.11
C ASP A 231 -0.52 8.32 0.01
N CYS A 232 -1.68 8.88 0.36
CA CYS A 232 -2.75 9.11 -0.61
C CYS A 232 -2.45 10.35 -1.50
N VAL A 233 -1.51 11.22 -1.13
CA VAL A 233 -1.05 12.33 -1.98
C VAL A 233 -0.03 11.80 -2.98
N PRO A 234 -0.17 12.05 -4.30
CA PRO A 234 0.80 11.61 -5.30
C PRO A 234 2.21 12.13 -5.01
N ASP A 235 3.21 11.28 -5.24
CA ASP A 235 4.61 11.66 -5.14
C ASP A 235 4.96 12.73 -6.19
N ASP A 236 5.61 13.80 -5.74
CA ASP A 236 6.23 14.82 -6.60
C ASP A 236 7.76 14.73 -6.44
N PRO A 237 8.51 14.28 -7.47
CA PRO A 237 9.97 14.17 -7.39
C PRO A 237 10.69 15.50 -7.08
N GLY A 238 10.02 16.64 -7.30
CA GLY A 238 10.53 17.97 -6.97
C GLY A 238 10.33 18.37 -5.51
N LEU A 239 9.59 17.58 -4.72
CA LEU A 239 9.29 17.85 -3.33
C LEU A 239 9.84 16.75 -2.42
N ALA A 240 10.40 17.14 -1.28
CA ALA A 240 10.85 16.18 -0.26
C ALA A 240 9.68 15.55 0.53
N GLU A 241 8.52 16.23 0.54
CA GLU A 241 7.27 15.79 1.15
C GLU A 241 6.09 16.55 0.53
N PRO A 242 4.84 16.04 0.66
CA PRO A 242 3.65 16.80 0.31
C PRO A 242 3.65 18.20 0.94
N MET A 243 3.20 19.21 0.19
CA MET A 243 3.10 20.57 0.69
C MET A 243 2.07 20.64 1.83
N ILE A 244 2.55 20.85 3.05
CA ILE A 244 1.74 20.68 4.26
C ILE A 244 2.00 21.75 5.31
N ASN A 245 0.92 22.16 5.98
CA ASN A 245 0.96 22.86 7.26
C ASN A 245 0.22 22.03 8.30
N LEU A 246 0.74 21.97 9.53
CA LEU A 246 0.13 21.21 10.62
C LEU A 246 -0.02 22.05 11.88
N LEU A 247 -1.12 21.79 12.59
CA LEU A 247 -1.36 22.18 13.97
C LEU A 247 -1.59 20.91 14.77
N SER A 248 -0.99 20.76 15.94
CA SER A 248 -1.26 19.63 16.82
C SER A 248 -1.23 20.02 18.29
N PHE A 249 -2.21 19.54 19.04
CA PHE A 249 -2.42 19.88 20.44
C PHE A 249 -3.06 18.69 21.16
N SER A 250 -2.94 18.66 22.49
CA SER A 250 -3.52 17.62 23.35
C SER A 250 -4.46 18.22 24.38
N ARG A 251 -5.63 17.58 24.59
CA ARG A 251 -6.62 17.94 25.61
C ARG A 251 -7.10 16.66 26.28
N ASP A 252 -6.97 16.57 27.60
CA ASP A 252 -7.46 15.45 28.40
C ASP A 252 -7.00 14.06 27.90
N GLY A 253 -5.75 13.97 27.44
CA GLY A 253 -5.17 12.73 26.90
C GLY A 253 -5.61 12.39 25.47
N ILE A 254 -6.34 13.29 24.79
CA ILE A 254 -6.73 13.15 23.39
C ILE A 254 -5.87 14.08 22.52
N PHE A 255 -5.24 13.48 21.51
CA PHE A 255 -4.49 14.18 20.47
C PHE A 255 -5.41 14.68 19.38
N TYR A 256 -5.18 15.92 18.97
CA TYR A 256 -5.80 16.53 17.80
C TYR A 256 -4.70 17.02 16.86
N SER A 257 -4.87 16.78 15.56
CA SER A 257 -3.99 17.32 14.52
C SER A 257 -4.81 17.84 13.36
N ILE A 258 -4.66 19.11 13.04
CA ILE A 258 -5.28 19.76 11.89
C ILE A 258 -4.23 19.81 10.78
N VAL A 259 -4.52 19.15 9.67
CA VAL A 259 -3.68 18.98 8.50
C VAL A 259 -4.20 19.85 7.38
N PHE A 260 -3.36 20.74 6.86
CA PHE A 260 -3.67 21.56 5.69
C PHE A 260 -2.82 21.10 4.51
N LEU A 261 -3.45 20.48 3.52
CA LEU A 261 -2.80 20.10 2.27
C LEU A 261 -2.83 21.23 1.26
N ARG A 262 -1.67 21.45 0.62
CA ARG A 262 -1.43 22.59 -0.28
C ARG A 262 -0.98 22.11 -1.65
N LYS A 263 -1.16 22.97 -2.64
CA LYS A 263 -0.64 22.80 -4.01
C LYS A 263 0.38 23.86 -4.42
N LYS A 264 0.54 24.93 -3.63
CA LYS A 264 1.42 26.06 -3.96
C LYS A 264 2.03 26.73 -2.73
N HIS A 265 3.29 27.17 -2.86
CA HIS A 265 4.02 27.84 -1.78
C HIS A 265 3.47 29.23 -1.46
N ARG A 266 3.21 30.05 -2.48
CA ARG A 266 2.70 31.43 -2.35
C ARG A 266 1.70 31.70 -3.47
N SER A 267 0.67 32.48 -3.17
CA SER A 267 -0.26 32.98 -4.19
C SER A 267 0.44 33.97 -5.14
N HIS A 268 -0.13 34.19 -6.33
CA HIS A 268 0.34 35.21 -7.27
C HIS A 268 0.40 36.61 -6.63
N HIS A 269 -0.49 36.92 -5.68
CA HIS A 269 -0.54 38.21 -4.98
C HIS A 269 0.80 38.58 -4.32
N TYR A 270 1.58 37.60 -3.85
CA TYR A 270 2.89 37.83 -3.24
C TYR A 270 3.89 38.46 -4.23
N TYR A 271 3.81 38.04 -5.49
CA TYR A 271 4.73 38.44 -6.56
C TYR A 271 4.19 39.59 -7.42
N ALA A 272 2.90 39.88 -7.34
CA ALA A 272 2.26 40.96 -8.09
C ALA A 272 2.91 42.32 -7.78
N GLN A 273 2.77 43.26 -8.71
CA GLN A 273 3.23 44.64 -8.55
C GLN A 273 2.06 45.60 -8.30
N GLY A 274 2.34 46.78 -7.76
CA GLY A 274 1.33 47.82 -7.57
C GLY A 274 0.23 47.44 -6.57
N LYS A 275 -1.03 47.75 -6.92
CA LYS A 275 -2.16 47.64 -5.98
C LYS A 275 -2.56 46.19 -5.68
N GLU A 276 -2.30 45.24 -6.58
CA GLU A 276 -2.59 43.82 -6.40
C GLU A 276 -1.61 43.10 -5.47
N ASN A 277 -0.43 43.70 -5.21
CA ASN A 277 0.59 43.09 -4.37
C ASN A 277 0.12 42.95 -2.91
N ILE A 278 0.00 41.72 -2.42
CA ILE A 278 -0.21 41.43 -0.99
C ILE A 278 0.98 40.63 -0.51
N PHE A 279 1.83 41.25 0.31
CA PHE A 279 3.09 40.65 0.74
C PHE A 279 2.88 39.73 1.96
N MET A 280 2.19 38.60 1.73
CA MET A 280 1.94 37.57 2.75
C MET A 280 2.38 36.19 2.26
N SER A 281 3.21 35.52 3.05
CA SER A 281 3.65 34.14 2.82
C SER A 281 3.08 33.25 3.90
N LEU A 282 1.94 32.61 3.62
CA LEU A 282 1.18 31.87 4.62
C LEU A 282 1.94 30.65 5.15
N GLY A 283 2.00 30.53 6.46
CA GLY A 283 2.38 29.33 7.20
C GLY A 283 1.25 28.83 8.10
N SER A 284 1.56 27.94 9.03
CA SER A 284 0.58 27.25 9.88
C SER A 284 -0.21 28.20 10.79
N VAL A 285 0.36 29.34 11.18
CA VAL A 285 -0.37 30.36 11.95
C VAL A 285 -1.45 31.01 11.08
N ASP A 286 -1.13 31.37 9.84
CA ASP A 286 -2.07 31.93 8.86
C ASP A 286 -3.15 30.90 8.51
N MET A 287 -2.75 29.66 8.21
CA MET A 287 -3.68 28.54 7.99
C MET A 287 -4.52 28.24 9.24
N GLY A 288 -4.02 28.58 10.43
CA GLY A 288 -4.76 28.49 11.69
C GLY A 288 -5.80 29.59 11.89
N GLY A 289 -5.90 30.57 10.97
CA GLY A 289 -6.85 31.68 11.03
C GLY A 289 -6.29 32.99 11.59
N VAL A 290 -4.97 33.10 11.78
CA VAL A 290 -4.31 34.36 12.19
C VAL A 290 -3.36 34.80 11.09
N PHE A 291 -3.85 35.64 10.17
CA PHE A 291 -3.10 36.15 9.03
C PHE A 291 -2.17 37.29 9.43
N ILE A 292 -0.92 37.27 8.98
CA ILE A 292 0.10 38.23 9.40
C ILE A 292 0.49 39.17 8.25
N ALA A 293 0.10 40.44 8.35
CA ALA A 293 0.56 41.51 7.47
C ALA A 293 1.83 42.15 8.06
N ALA A 294 2.96 42.00 7.35
CA ALA A 294 4.21 42.68 7.71
C ALA A 294 4.23 44.15 7.28
N LEU A 295 3.48 44.50 6.23
CA LEU A 295 3.40 45.86 5.70
C LEU A 295 2.07 46.50 6.06
N GLU A 296 2.12 47.77 6.47
CA GLU A 296 0.92 48.53 6.87
C GLU A 296 -0.08 48.65 5.72
N LYS A 297 0.42 48.87 4.49
CA LYS A 297 -0.40 48.91 3.27
C LYS A 297 -1.29 47.67 3.12
N ASP A 298 -0.77 46.49 3.49
CA ASP A 298 -1.48 45.22 3.33
C ASP A 298 -2.50 45.04 4.46
N PHE A 299 -2.14 45.43 5.69
CA PHE A 299 -3.09 45.43 6.80
C PHE A 299 -4.31 46.32 6.54
N GLU A 300 -4.10 47.51 5.97
CA GLU A 300 -5.17 48.46 5.69
C GLU A 300 -6.09 47.95 4.58
N LYS A 301 -5.51 47.52 3.44
CA LYS A 301 -6.29 47.23 2.23
C LYS A 301 -6.91 45.83 2.18
N VAL A 302 -6.29 44.82 2.81
CA VAL A 302 -6.70 43.42 2.64
C VAL A 302 -8.09 43.19 3.23
N THR A 303 -8.93 42.53 2.43
CA THR A 303 -10.31 42.15 2.76
C THR A 303 -10.42 40.65 2.99
N SER A 304 -11.61 40.20 3.43
CA SER A 304 -11.92 38.77 3.47
C SER A 304 -11.77 38.10 2.11
N ARG A 305 -12.17 38.78 1.02
CA ARG A 305 -12.16 38.20 -0.32
C ARG A 305 -10.73 37.94 -0.80
N ASP A 306 -9.82 38.89 -0.57
CA ASP A 306 -8.41 38.73 -0.96
C ASP A 306 -7.77 37.51 -0.25
N ILE A 307 -8.10 37.30 1.02
CA ILE A 307 -7.61 36.13 1.78
C ILE A 307 -8.23 34.83 1.24
N GLU A 308 -9.52 34.82 0.91
CA GLU A 308 -10.17 33.67 0.28
C GLU A 308 -9.54 33.32 -1.08
N ASP A 309 -9.23 34.31 -1.91
CA ASP A 309 -8.56 34.11 -3.21
C ASP A 309 -7.13 33.58 -3.02
N ILE A 310 -6.37 34.10 -2.04
CA ILE A 310 -5.05 33.55 -1.68
C ILE A 310 -5.17 32.08 -1.25
N LEU A 311 -6.16 31.74 -0.42
CA LEU A 311 -6.38 30.39 0.08
C LEU A 311 -6.73 29.41 -1.06
N ASP A 312 -7.57 29.80 -2.01
CA ASP A 312 -7.94 28.97 -3.16
C ASP A 312 -6.74 28.62 -4.07
N GLU A 313 -5.76 29.52 -4.16
CA GLU A 313 -4.55 29.28 -4.94
C GLU A 313 -3.54 28.38 -4.24
N ILE A 314 -3.45 28.45 -2.92
CA ILE A 314 -2.44 27.69 -2.17
C ILE A 314 -2.94 26.32 -1.71
N SER A 315 -4.24 26.18 -1.42
CA SER A 315 -4.84 24.92 -1.01
C SER A 315 -5.10 24.01 -2.21
N ILE A 316 -5.11 22.71 -1.96
CA ILE A 316 -5.57 21.75 -2.97
C ILE A 316 -7.00 22.07 -3.42
N ASP A 317 -7.33 21.84 -4.68
CA ASP A 317 -8.69 22.07 -5.16
C ASP A 317 -9.67 20.96 -4.72
N ARG A 318 -10.96 21.19 -4.98
CA ARG A 318 -12.03 20.28 -4.58
C ARG A 318 -11.97 18.94 -5.31
N ASP A 319 -11.60 18.91 -6.58
CA ASP A 319 -11.51 17.66 -7.35
C ASP A 319 -10.42 16.75 -6.78
N PHE A 320 -9.25 17.33 -6.51
CA PHE A 320 -8.16 16.61 -5.85
C PHE A 320 -8.53 16.18 -4.42
N GLN A 321 -9.22 17.02 -3.65
CA GLN A 321 -9.73 16.65 -2.33
C GLN A 321 -10.66 15.45 -2.38
N GLU A 322 -11.65 15.43 -3.27
CA GLU A 322 -12.59 14.30 -3.37
C GLU A 322 -11.89 13.02 -3.86
N LYS A 323 -10.91 13.12 -4.76
CA LYS A 323 -10.04 11.98 -5.15
C LYS A 323 -9.26 11.44 -3.96
N LEU A 324 -8.68 12.33 -3.13
CA LEU A 324 -7.96 11.95 -1.92
C LEU A 324 -8.89 11.27 -0.90
N ILE A 325 -10.10 11.83 -0.70
CA ILE A 325 -11.12 11.25 0.18
C ILE A 325 -11.53 9.86 -0.32
N SER A 326 -11.81 9.72 -1.62
CA SER A 326 -12.13 8.42 -2.23
C SER A 326 -11.01 7.41 -1.97
N ARG A 327 -9.74 7.81 -2.18
CA ARG A 327 -8.58 6.94 -2.00
C ARG A 327 -8.36 6.54 -0.54
N ILE A 328 -8.45 7.47 0.40
CA ILE A 328 -8.18 7.18 1.82
C ILE A 328 -9.29 6.35 2.48
N CYS A 329 -10.54 6.50 2.03
CA CYS A 329 -11.68 5.75 2.53
C CYS A 329 -11.81 4.35 1.91
N ARG A 330 -10.91 3.96 1.00
CA ARG A 330 -10.89 2.61 0.45
C ARG A 330 -10.64 1.58 1.54
N GLU A 331 -11.44 0.54 1.50
CA GLU A 331 -11.28 -0.66 2.32
C GLU A 331 -10.94 -1.84 1.40
N GLN A 332 -10.35 -2.87 1.98
CA GLN A 332 -10.00 -4.09 1.29
C GLN A 332 -10.29 -5.28 2.21
N PRO A 333 -10.93 -6.35 1.70
CA PRO A 333 -11.10 -7.59 2.44
C PRO A 333 -9.75 -8.19 2.84
N GLU A 334 -9.71 -8.85 4.00
CA GLU A 334 -8.55 -9.63 4.41
C GLU A 334 -8.55 -11.02 3.78
N ILE A 335 -7.38 -11.46 3.33
CA ILE A 335 -7.09 -12.81 2.86
C ILE A 335 -6.03 -13.48 3.76
N GLU A 336 -6.27 -14.75 4.10
CA GLU A 336 -5.35 -15.62 4.83
C GLU A 336 -4.59 -16.54 3.86
N VAL A 337 -3.28 -16.37 3.76
CA VAL A 337 -2.43 -17.14 2.85
C VAL A 337 -1.57 -18.15 3.62
N GLY A 338 -1.77 -19.44 3.41
CA GLY A 338 -0.92 -20.50 3.95
C GLY A 338 0.45 -20.52 3.26
N ILE A 339 1.52 -20.24 3.99
CA ILE A 339 2.88 -20.07 3.43
C ILE A 339 3.69 -21.35 3.51
N MET A 340 3.77 -21.96 4.71
CA MET A 340 4.56 -23.17 4.93
C MET A 340 4.08 -23.92 6.18
N SER A 341 4.34 -25.23 6.21
CA SER A 341 4.15 -26.06 7.41
C SER A 341 5.43 -26.82 7.73
N ALA A 342 5.87 -26.77 8.98
CA ALA A 342 7.09 -27.44 9.45
C ALA A 342 6.99 -27.80 10.93
N PRO A 343 7.78 -28.79 11.44
CA PRO A 343 7.81 -29.09 12.87
C PRO A 343 8.24 -27.89 13.73
N GLN A 344 9.04 -27.01 13.14
CA GLN A 344 9.53 -25.77 13.73
C GLN A 344 9.59 -24.68 12.65
N ILE A 345 9.12 -23.48 12.97
CA ILE A 345 9.19 -22.30 12.12
C ILE A 345 10.04 -21.23 12.81
N ARG A 346 10.95 -20.62 12.05
CA ARG A 346 11.79 -19.48 12.47
C ARG A 346 11.36 -18.22 11.74
N PHE A 347 11.20 -17.12 12.49
CA PHE A 347 10.70 -15.87 11.95
C PHE A 347 11.34 -14.66 12.63
N ARG A 348 11.27 -13.48 12.00
CA ARG A 348 11.67 -12.20 12.61
C ARG A 348 10.58 -11.17 12.38
N LEU A 349 10.28 -10.35 13.39
CA LEU A 349 9.41 -9.19 13.24
C LEU A 349 10.28 -7.97 12.94
N LEU A 350 9.95 -7.21 11.90
CA LEU A 350 10.81 -6.13 11.40
C LEU A 350 10.62 -4.81 12.16
N TYR A 351 9.58 -4.73 13.00
CA TYR A 351 9.18 -3.50 13.68
C TYR A 351 9.48 -3.45 15.17
N ASP A 352 9.75 -4.59 15.82
CA ASP A 352 10.08 -4.65 17.25
C ASP A 352 11.59 -4.58 17.50
N GLY A 353 12.42 -4.85 16.47
CA GLY A 353 13.88 -4.89 16.59
C GLY A 353 14.40 -6.15 17.28
N ASP A 354 13.53 -7.15 17.50
CA ASP A 354 13.91 -8.41 18.10
C ASP A 354 14.68 -9.29 17.12
N GLY A 355 15.45 -10.23 17.69
CA GLY A 355 16.16 -11.25 16.92
C GLY A 355 15.22 -12.27 16.26
N VAL A 356 15.81 -13.30 15.65
CA VAL A 356 15.04 -14.42 15.09
C VAL A 356 14.37 -15.20 16.22
N LYS A 357 13.05 -15.38 16.11
CA LYS A 357 12.17 -16.11 17.01
C LYS A 357 11.86 -17.50 16.43
N THR A 358 11.46 -18.44 17.29
CA THR A 358 11.19 -19.83 16.88
C THR A 358 9.95 -20.39 17.57
N VAL A 359 9.07 -21.04 16.81
CA VAL A 359 7.88 -21.75 17.31
C VAL A 359 7.96 -23.21 16.88
N SER A 360 7.58 -24.13 17.77
CA SER A 360 7.44 -25.55 17.45
C SER A 360 6.04 -26.07 17.78
N ALA A 361 5.65 -27.17 17.14
CA ALA A 361 4.41 -27.87 17.44
C ALA A 361 4.66 -28.99 18.45
N ARG A 362 3.78 -29.11 19.45
CA ARG A 362 3.79 -30.18 20.45
C ARG A 362 2.37 -30.49 20.89
N ASP A 363 1.99 -31.77 20.84
CA ASP A 363 0.68 -32.26 21.31
C ASP A 363 -0.53 -31.50 20.69
N GLY A 364 -0.42 -31.13 19.40
CA GLY A 364 -1.46 -30.38 18.69
C GLY A 364 -1.55 -28.89 19.05
N ARG A 365 -0.59 -28.36 19.82
CA ARG A 365 -0.50 -26.94 20.21
C ARG A 365 0.86 -26.33 19.83
N LEU A 366 0.97 -25.02 19.92
CA LEU A 366 2.18 -24.27 19.67
C LEU A 366 2.97 -24.06 20.96
N LEU A 367 4.28 -24.27 20.91
CA LEU A 367 5.21 -23.94 21.98
C LEU A 367 6.04 -22.72 21.55
N TYR A 368 5.94 -21.63 22.32
CA TYR A 368 6.64 -20.37 22.05
C TYR A 368 7.01 -19.70 23.38
N ASP A 369 8.26 -19.24 23.52
CA ASP A 369 8.78 -18.60 24.73
C ASP A 369 8.45 -19.34 26.05
N GLY A 370 8.48 -20.68 26.00
CA GLY A 370 8.20 -21.54 27.16
C GLY A 370 6.71 -21.72 27.53
N ALA A 371 5.81 -21.10 26.77
CA ALA A 371 4.36 -21.20 26.97
C ALA A 371 3.68 -21.91 25.79
N VAL A 372 2.48 -22.46 26.07
CA VAL A 372 1.68 -23.21 25.10
C VAL A 372 0.51 -22.36 24.61
N TYR A 373 0.29 -22.31 23.31
CA TYR A 373 -0.74 -21.52 22.65
C TYR A 373 -1.56 -22.38 21.68
N ASP A 374 -2.84 -22.05 21.52
CA ASP A 374 -3.66 -22.63 20.44
C ASP A 374 -3.34 -21.95 19.09
N GLU A 375 -3.10 -20.64 19.14
CA GLU A 375 -2.71 -19.79 18.01
C GLU A 375 -1.78 -18.67 18.51
N LEU A 376 -0.87 -18.22 17.65
CA LEU A 376 -0.11 -16.98 17.83
C LEU A 376 -0.43 -16.01 16.71
N TYR A 377 -0.71 -14.75 17.06
CA TYR A 377 -1.03 -13.70 16.11
C TYR A 377 -0.15 -12.47 16.35
N PHE A 378 0.64 -12.10 15.34
CA PHE A 378 1.53 -10.94 15.35
C PHE A 378 1.04 -9.91 14.34
N ASP A 379 0.37 -8.87 14.85
CA ASP A 379 -0.21 -7.80 14.03
C ASP A 379 0.87 -6.85 13.44
N SER A 380 0.60 -6.28 12.26
CA SER A 380 1.52 -5.35 11.61
C SER A 380 1.21 -3.88 11.92
N PRO A 381 2.24 -3.06 12.22
CA PRO A 381 2.05 -1.63 12.40
C PRO A 381 1.66 -0.90 11.11
N THR A 382 1.90 -1.47 9.93
CA THR A 382 1.68 -0.85 8.62
C THR A 382 0.45 -1.38 7.91
N ARG A 383 -0.35 -2.27 8.51
CA ARG A 383 -1.66 -2.69 7.96
C ARG A 383 -2.64 -1.55 7.66
N SER A 384 -2.42 -0.37 8.24
CA SER A 384 -3.23 0.82 8.03
C SER A 384 -2.77 1.70 6.87
N THR A 385 -1.54 1.55 6.38
CA THR A 385 -1.02 2.36 5.27
C THR A 385 -1.76 1.99 3.98
N PHE A 386 -1.63 2.82 2.95
CA PHE A 386 -2.36 2.58 1.69
C PHE A 386 -1.91 1.28 1.02
N PHE A 387 -0.61 0.99 1.07
CA PHE A 387 -0.04 -0.34 0.87
C PHE A 387 0.82 -0.70 2.07
N ALA A 388 0.67 -1.91 2.61
CA ALA A 388 1.37 -2.36 3.80
C ALA A 388 2.88 -2.53 3.53
N GLU A 389 3.70 -1.95 4.41
CA GLU A 389 5.16 -2.14 4.36
C GLU A 389 5.59 -3.53 4.89
N PRO A 390 6.81 -4.00 4.56
CA PRO A 390 7.40 -5.19 5.17
C PRO A 390 7.28 -5.23 6.71
N ALA A 391 6.75 -6.33 7.22
CA ALA A 391 6.43 -6.50 8.64
C ALA A 391 7.13 -7.70 9.29
N PHE A 392 7.31 -8.81 8.58
CA PHE A 392 7.99 -9.99 9.12
C PHE A 392 8.77 -10.76 8.05
N GLU A 393 9.72 -11.57 8.52
CA GLU A 393 10.53 -12.51 7.73
C GLU A 393 10.23 -13.94 8.17
N LEU A 394 10.12 -14.87 7.22
CA LEU A 394 10.12 -16.31 7.48
C LEU A 394 11.38 -16.94 6.92
N SER A 395 12.07 -17.74 7.73
CA SER A 395 13.25 -18.49 7.30
C SER A 395 12.84 -19.81 6.65
N ASP A 396 13.68 -20.30 5.74
CA ASP A 396 13.59 -21.64 5.15
C ASP A 396 12.27 -21.93 4.40
N VAL A 397 11.65 -20.92 3.81
CA VAL A 397 10.46 -21.08 2.97
C VAL A 397 10.86 -21.81 1.69
N THR A 398 10.26 -22.98 1.44
CA THR A 398 10.48 -23.72 0.20
C THR A 398 9.81 -23.02 -0.98
N ILE A 399 10.56 -22.77 -2.04
CA ILE A 399 10.05 -22.28 -3.31
C ILE A 399 10.30 -23.30 -4.42
N GLY A 400 9.42 -23.33 -5.43
CA GLY A 400 9.54 -24.27 -6.54
C GLY A 400 9.30 -25.71 -6.11
N LYS A 401 8.36 -25.92 -5.18
CA LYS A 401 8.04 -27.24 -4.63
C LYS A 401 7.69 -28.22 -5.76
N GLY A 402 8.48 -29.28 -5.92
CA GLY A 402 8.32 -30.26 -7.00
C GLY A 402 8.90 -29.86 -8.37
N PHE A 403 9.60 -28.73 -8.47
CA PHE A 403 10.35 -28.31 -9.66
C PHE A 403 11.85 -28.59 -9.51
N HIS A 404 12.58 -28.62 -10.62
CA HIS A 404 14.02 -28.90 -10.65
C HIS A 404 14.89 -27.81 -9.97
N TRP A 405 14.30 -26.64 -9.68
CA TRP A 405 14.94 -25.50 -9.00
C TRP A 405 14.45 -25.32 -7.55
N GLU A 406 13.82 -26.35 -6.95
CA GLU A 406 13.36 -26.31 -5.57
C GLU A 406 14.48 -25.85 -4.61
N ARG A 407 14.23 -24.81 -3.82
CA ARG A 407 15.20 -24.29 -2.85
C ARG A 407 14.51 -23.65 -1.66
N LYS A 408 15.27 -23.48 -0.57
CA LYS A 408 14.83 -22.73 0.61
C LYS A 408 15.33 -21.29 0.55
N GLU A 409 14.46 -20.35 0.86
CA GLU A 409 14.76 -18.92 0.85
C GLU A 409 14.17 -18.24 2.09
N CYS A 410 14.82 -17.16 2.53
CA CYS A 410 14.22 -16.25 3.51
C CYS A 410 13.25 -15.33 2.77
N GLN A 411 11.98 -15.30 3.16
CA GLN A 411 10.99 -14.44 2.52
C GLN A 411 10.47 -13.37 3.47
N VAL A 412 10.27 -12.17 2.91
CA VAL A 412 9.77 -10.98 3.61
C VAL A 412 8.31 -10.80 3.26
N PHE A 413 7.45 -10.51 4.23
CA PHE A 413 6.01 -10.34 4.05
C PHE A 413 5.51 -9.06 4.70
N ALA A 414 4.45 -8.48 4.11
CA ALA A 414 3.64 -7.45 4.74
C ALA A 414 2.43 -8.08 5.44
N GLY A 415 1.62 -7.27 6.12
CA GLY A 415 0.48 -7.77 6.90
C GLY A 415 0.90 -8.49 8.18
N ALA A 416 -0.01 -9.26 8.76
CA ALA A 416 0.19 -9.95 10.04
C ALA A 416 0.67 -11.40 9.82
N LEU A 417 1.41 -11.91 10.80
CA LEU A 417 1.80 -13.32 10.87
C LEU A 417 0.91 -14.04 11.87
N LYS A 418 0.20 -15.06 11.40
CA LYS A 418 -0.59 -15.99 12.20
C LYS A 418 0.10 -17.35 12.16
N LEU A 419 0.33 -17.97 13.31
CA LEU A 419 0.88 -19.32 13.43
C LEU A 419 -0.18 -20.22 14.06
N ILE A 420 -0.41 -21.38 13.47
CA ILE A 420 -1.42 -22.35 13.92
C ILE A 420 -0.83 -23.77 13.95
N ALA A 421 -1.33 -24.62 14.85
CA ALA A 421 -0.90 -26.02 14.94
C ALA A 421 -1.82 -26.95 14.13
N GLU A 422 -1.29 -27.63 13.11
CA GLU A 422 -2.06 -28.46 12.17
C GLU A 422 -1.30 -29.74 11.84
N GLY A 423 -1.94 -30.91 11.98
CA GLY A 423 -1.31 -32.20 11.66
C GLY A 423 -0.02 -32.50 12.44
N GLY A 424 0.14 -31.93 13.65
CA GLY A 424 1.38 -32.03 14.43
C GLY A 424 2.52 -31.13 13.96
N LEU A 425 2.26 -30.22 13.01
CA LEU A 425 3.20 -29.21 12.50
C LEU A 425 2.75 -27.80 12.92
N VAL A 426 3.67 -26.84 12.79
CA VAL A 426 3.35 -25.41 12.80
C VAL A 426 3.10 -24.99 11.36
N THR A 427 1.95 -24.39 11.09
CA THR A 427 1.62 -23.77 9.81
C THR A 427 1.71 -22.25 9.97
N ALA A 428 2.49 -21.58 9.12
CA ALA A 428 2.54 -20.13 9.02
C ALA A 428 1.52 -19.63 8.00
N VAL A 429 0.68 -18.70 8.44
CA VAL A 429 -0.38 -18.05 7.68
C VAL A 429 -0.12 -16.55 7.66
N ASN A 430 -0.08 -15.95 6.48
CA ASN A 430 0.01 -14.50 6.33
C ASN A 430 -1.40 -13.93 6.21
N VAL A 431 -1.80 -13.04 7.12
CA VAL A 431 -3.08 -12.33 7.06
C VAL A 431 -2.84 -10.93 6.51
N ILE A 432 -3.38 -10.64 5.33
CA ILE A 432 -3.06 -9.43 4.57
C ILE A 432 -4.30 -8.90 3.83
N GLY A 433 -4.33 -7.62 3.48
CA GLY A 433 -5.39 -7.08 2.62
C GLY A 433 -5.26 -7.60 1.19
N ILE A 434 -6.38 -7.76 0.48
CA ILE A 434 -6.36 -8.34 -0.87
C ILE A 434 -5.52 -7.51 -1.86
N GLU A 435 -5.49 -6.19 -1.78
CA GLU A 435 -4.72 -5.33 -2.68
C GLU A 435 -3.21 -5.45 -2.41
N ASP A 436 -2.83 -5.61 -1.15
CA ASP A 436 -1.46 -5.92 -0.74
C ASP A 436 -1.05 -7.34 -1.14
N TYR A 437 -1.99 -8.29 -1.11
CA TYR A 437 -1.78 -9.65 -1.64
C TYR A 437 -1.46 -9.62 -3.13
N LEU A 438 -2.18 -8.81 -3.91
CA LEU A 438 -1.95 -8.65 -5.35
C LEU A 438 -0.56 -8.10 -5.66
N LEU A 439 0.02 -7.24 -4.82
CA LEU A 439 1.40 -6.79 -5.00
C LEU A 439 2.38 -7.96 -5.05
N SER A 440 2.19 -8.95 -4.16
CA SER A 440 3.03 -10.14 -4.12
C SER A 440 2.71 -11.10 -5.25
N VAL A 441 1.42 -11.32 -5.57
CA VAL A 441 1.02 -12.21 -6.67
C VAL A 441 1.58 -11.72 -7.99
N ILE A 442 1.32 -10.47 -8.36
CA ILE A 442 1.75 -9.92 -9.63
C ILE A 442 3.29 -9.90 -9.70
N SER A 443 3.99 -9.47 -8.65
CA SER A 443 5.47 -9.47 -8.65
C SER A 443 6.08 -10.88 -8.64
N SER A 444 5.33 -11.89 -8.24
CA SER A 444 5.75 -13.29 -8.28
C SER A 444 5.49 -13.92 -9.65
N GLU A 445 4.42 -13.53 -10.32
CA GLU A 445 4.02 -14.04 -11.64
C GLU A 445 4.77 -13.36 -12.80
N MET A 446 5.10 -12.07 -12.68
CA MET A 446 5.72 -11.29 -13.76
C MET A 446 6.66 -10.19 -13.28
N LYS A 447 7.49 -9.70 -14.20
CA LYS A 447 8.37 -8.55 -13.95
C LYS A 447 7.58 -7.25 -13.86
N SER A 448 8.06 -6.35 -12.99
CA SER A 448 7.49 -5.00 -12.83
C SER A 448 7.66 -4.10 -14.06
N SER A 449 8.51 -4.48 -15.01
CA SER A 449 8.70 -3.78 -16.29
C SER A 449 7.67 -4.14 -17.36
N ALA A 450 6.73 -5.04 -17.07
CA ALA A 450 5.67 -5.42 -17.99
C ALA A 450 4.79 -4.20 -18.38
N PRO A 451 4.07 -4.28 -19.52
CA PRO A 451 3.16 -3.21 -19.94
C PRO A 451 2.09 -2.92 -18.88
N LYS A 452 1.83 -1.64 -18.59
CA LYS A 452 0.93 -1.21 -17.51
C LYS A 452 -0.50 -1.73 -17.67
N GLU A 453 -1.03 -1.71 -18.89
CA GLU A 453 -2.39 -2.21 -19.17
C GLU A 453 -2.52 -3.72 -18.98
N PHE A 454 -1.45 -4.48 -19.21
CA PHE A 454 -1.41 -5.90 -18.84
C PHE A 454 -1.39 -6.09 -17.32
N LEU A 455 -0.59 -5.30 -16.58
CA LEU A 455 -0.57 -5.35 -15.11
C LEU A 455 -1.95 -5.03 -14.51
N LYS A 456 -2.69 -4.08 -15.08
CA LYS A 456 -4.08 -3.78 -14.70
C LYS A 456 -5.01 -4.95 -14.94
N ALA A 457 -4.97 -5.55 -16.13
CA ALA A 457 -5.78 -6.73 -16.44
C ALA A 457 -5.46 -7.88 -15.47
N HIS A 458 -4.17 -8.09 -15.17
CA HIS A 458 -3.73 -9.12 -14.21
C HIS A 458 -4.19 -8.84 -12.78
N ALA A 459 -4.22 -7.57 -12.35
CA ALA A 459 -4.77 -7.18 -11.05
C ALA A 459 -6.27 -7.52 -10.95
N VAL A 460 -7.07 -7.16 -11.96
CA VAL A 460 -8.52 -7.43 -11.97
C VAL A 460 -8.83 -8.93 -11.92
N ILE A 461 -8.17 -9.75 -12.74
CA ILE A 461 -8.43 -11.21 -12.75
C ILE A 461 -7.96 -11.87 -11.45
N SER A 462 -6.80 -11.46 -10.93
CA SER A 462 -6.25 -12.04 -9.70
C SER A 462 -7.12 -11.69 -8.50
N ARG A 463 -7.64 -10.45 -8.44
CA ARG A 463 -8.60 -10.01 -7.43
C ARG A 463 -9.92 -10.77 -7.50
N SER A 464 -10.46 -10.93 -8.72
CA SER A 464 -11.73 -11.64 -8.95
C SER A 464 -11.63 -13.08 -8.42
N TRP A 465 -10.55 -13.77 -8.75
CA TRP A 465 -10.29 -15.13 -8.29
C TRP A 465 -10.10 -15.20 -6.77
N ALA A 466 -9.29 -14.30 -6.19
CA ALA A 466 -9.02 -14.30 -4.75
C ALA A 466 -10.27 -14.00 -3.91
N LEU A 467 -11.13 -13.06 -4.33
CA LEU A 467 -12.40 -12.79 -3.63
C LEU A 467 -13.34 -14.00 -3.65
N LEU A 468 -13.36 -14.79 -4.72
CA LEU A 468 -14.14 -16.03 -4.74
C LEU A 468 -13.63 -17.04 -3.71
N LYS A 469 -12.32 -17.11 -3.46
CA LYS A 469 -11.75 -17.99 -2.42
C LYS A 469 -12.14 -17.53 -1.02
N ILE A 470 -12.06 -16.23 -0.74
CA ILE A 470 -12.50 -15.64 0.53
C ILE A 470 -13.99 -15.92 0.78
N ARG A 471 -14.85 -15.77 -0.23
CA ARG A 471 -16.30 -16.05 -0.12
C ARG A 471 -16.63 -17.52 0.13
N ASN A 472 -15.75 -18.42 -0.30
CA ASN A 472 -15.89 -19.86 -0.13
C ASN A 472 -15.14 -20.40 1.10
N ARG A 473 -14.80 -19.53 2.07
CA ARG A 473 -14.20 -19.93 3.37
C ARG A 473 -14.95 -21.10 3.99
N GLY A 474 -14.22 -22.15 4.36
CA GLY A 474 -14.78 -23.35 4.99
C GLY A 474 -15.44 -24.34 4.04
N ALA A 475 -15.34 -24.15 2.72
CA ALA A 475 -15.58 -25.24 1.77
C ALA A 475 -14.60 -26.39 2.06
N ALA A 476 -15.07 -27.63 1.93
CA ALA A 476 -14.27 -28.81 2.24
C ALA A 476 -12.89 -28.76 1.54
N ALA A 477 -11.85 -29.17 2.28
CA ALA A 477 -10.46 -29.21 1.79
C ALA A 477 -10.35 -29.91 0.44
N VAL A 478 -9.26 -29.61 -0.28
CA VAL A 478 -8.80 -30.30 -1.50
C VAL A 478 -9.12 -31.81 -1.45
N SER A 479 -10.28 -32.19 -1.96
CA SER A 479 -10.61 -33.59 -2.17
C SER A 479 -10.26 -33.89 -3.61
N VAL A 480 -9.20 -34.66 -3.83
CA VAL A 480 -8.98 -35.30 -5.13
C VAL A 480 -10.18 -36.20 -5.34
N ARG A 481 -11.11 -35.78 -6.21
CA ARG A 481 -12.19 -36.66 -6.62
C ARG A 481 -11.60 -37.62 -7.62
N GLU A 482 -11.72 -38.91 -7.35
CA GLU A 482 -11.23 -39.95 -8.24
C GLU A 482 -12.38 -40.84 -8.66
N LYS A 483 -12.45 -41.14 -9.96
CA LYS A 483 -13.28 -42.21 -10.50
C LYS A 483 -12.35 -43.25 -11.10
N VAL A 484 -12.35 -44.43 -10.50
CA VAL A 484 -11.63 -45.61 -11.00
C VAL A 484 -12.66 -46.62 -11.51
N SER A 485 -12.52 -47.03 -12.75
CA SER A 485 -13.26 -48.14 -13.36
C SER A 485 -12.30 -49.10 -14.06
N ASP A 486 -12.79 -50.26 -14.49
CA ASP A 486 -11.97 -51.22 -15.23
C ASP A 486 -11.50 -50.59 -16.56
N GLY A 487 -10.20 -50.26 -16.63
CA GLY A 487 -9.57 -49.62 -17.78
C GLY A 487 -9.59 -48.08 -17.83
N GLU A 488 -10.12 -47.37 -16.82
CA GLU A 488 -10.10 -45.89 -16.79
C GLU A 488 -9.90 -45.31 -15.37
N ILE A 489 -9.02 -44.30 -15.27
CA ILE A 489 -8.81 -43.46 -14.08
C ILE A 489 -9.02 -42.01 -14.48
N ILE A 490 -9.97 -41.34 -13.83
CA ILE A 490 -10.16 -39.89 -13.96
C ILE A 490 -9.95 -39.25 -12.60
N ARG A 491 -9.02 -38.29 -12.52
CA ARG A 491 -8.74 -37.53 -11.31
C ARG A 491 -9.05 -36.06 -11.53
N TRP A 492 -9.90 -35.54 -10.68
CA TRP A 492 -10.24 -34.14 -10.63
C TRP A 492 -9.50 -33.49 -9.46
N TYR A 493 -8.87 -32.36 -9.74
CA TYR A 493 -8.17 -31.54 -8.76
C TYR A 493 -8.99 -30.27 -8.48
N ASP A 494 -10.31 -30.44 -8.32
CA ASP A 494 -11.30 -29.35 -8.26
C ASP A 494 -11.36 -28.67 -6.89
N GLY A 495 -10.80 -29.32 -5.87
CA GLY A 495 -10.72 -28.75 -4.54
C GLY A 495 -9.61 -27.72 -4.47
N ASP A 496 -9.99 -26.45 -4.43
CA ASP A 496 -9.10 -25.33 -4.09
C ASP A 496 -9.28 -24.88 -2.63
N GLY A 497 -10.06 -25.64 -1.85
CA GLY A 497 -10.39 -25.32 -0.47
C GLY A 497 -9.26 -25.65 0.49
N HIS A 498 -9.00 -24.74 1.41
CA HIS A 498 -8.15 -24.96 2.57
C HIS A 498 -9.02 -24.85 3.83
N GLU A 499 -8.80 -25.73 4.81
CA GLU A 499 -9.64 -25.78 6.02
C GLU A 499 -9.39 -24.58 6.96
N ARG A 500 -8.17 -24.05 6.96
CA ARG A 500 -7.65 -23.18 8.03
C ARG A 500 -7.09 -21.84 7.53
N PHE A 501 -7.14 -21.60 6.23
CA PHE A 501 -6.73 -20.37 5.53
C PHE A 501 -7.48 -20.29 4.18
N ASP A 502 -7.35 -19.20 3.42
CA ASP A 502 -8.13 -18.98 2.19
C ASP A 502 -7.46 -19.56 0.94
N VAL A 503 -6.15 -19.36 0.83
CA VAL A 503 -5.33 -19.74 -0.34
C VAL A 503 -3.94 -20.17 0.10
N CYS A 504 -3.27 -21.03 -0.68
CA CYS A 504 -1.86 -21.35 -0.44
C CYS A 504 -0.91 -20.47 -1.28
N ALA A 505 0.34 -20.40 -0.85
CA ALA A 505 1.39 -19.64 -1.55
C ALA A 505 2.00 -20.35 -2.79
N ASP A 506 1.56 -21.59 -3.06
CA ASP A 506 2.05 -22.45 -4.14
C ASP A 506 1.28 -22.20 -5.46
N ASP A 507 1.81 -22.73 -6.57
CA ASP A 507 1.19 -22.67 -7.91
C ASP A 507 -0.20 -23.34 -7.99
N HIS A 508 -0.63 -24.03 -6.92
CA HIS A 508 -1.98 -24.58 -6.79
C HIS A 508 -3.05 -23.47 -6.72
N CYS A 509 -2.74 -22.35 -6.06
CA CYS A 509 -3.63 -21.21 -5.91
C CYS A 509 -3.19 -20.05 -6.81
N GLN A 510 -2.25 -19.25 -6.32
CA GLN A 510 -1.55 -18.21 -7.06
C GLN A 510 -0.16 -18.09 -6.45
N ARG A 511 0.85 -17.82 -7.27
CA ARG A 511 2.21 -17.74 -6.78
C ARG A 511 2.36 -16.53 -5.85
N TYR A 512 2.61 -16.76 -4.57
CA TYR A 512 2.71 -15.72 -3.53
C TYR A 512 4.04 -15.85 -2.77
N GLN A 513 5.03 -15.02 -3.11
CA GLN A 513 6.40 -15.16 -2.58
C GLN A 513 6.85 -13.95 -1.71
N GLY A 514 5.86 -13.29 -1.11
CA GLY A 514 6.02 -12.10 -0.27
C GLY A 514 6.48 -10.87 -1.06
N LEU A 515 7.11 -9.94 -0.35
CA LEU A 515 7.76 -8.72 -0.84
C LEU A 515 9.28 -8.88 -0.98
N THR A 516 9.77 -10.13 -0.96
CA THR A 516 11.20 -10.47 -1.11
C THR A 516 11.75 -9.99 -2.44
N ARG A 517 10.91 -9.99 -3.48
CA ARG A 517 11.25 -9.45 -4.79
C ARG A 517 10.92 -7.96 -4.88
N ALA A 518 11.66 -7.24 -5.71
CA ALA A 518 11.42 -5.81 -5.93
C ALA A 518 10.00 -5.56 -6.46
N VAL A 519 9.14 -5.03 -5.59
CA VAL A 519 7.81 -4.54 -5.96
C VAL A 519 7.99 -3.21 -6.67
N GLY A 520 7.96 -3.22 -8.00
CA GLY A 520 8.14 -2.00 -8.79
C GLY A 520 6.94 -1.05 -8.68
N HIS A 521 7.21 0.25 -8.73
CA HIS A 521 6.20 1.33 -8.65
C HIS A 521 5.03 1.12 -9.62
N ARG A 522 5.30 0.63 -10.83
CA ARG A 522 4.29 0.39 -11.87
C ARG A 522 3.24 -0.66 -11.47
N ILE A 523 3.59 -1.66 -10.66
CA ILE A 523 2.62 -2.65 -10.15
C ILE A 523 1.70 -1.99 -9.13
N LYS A 524 2.26 -1.19 -8.20
CA LYS A 524 1.48 -0.42 -7.22
C LYS A 524 0.49 0.52 -7.91
N GLU A 525 0.94 1.25 -8.92
CA GLU A 525 0.06 2.11 -9.74
C GLU A 525 -1.05 1.30 -10.43
N ALA A 526 -0.73 0.16 -11.03
CA ALA A 526 -1.73 -0.65 -11.74
C ALA A 526 -2.81 -1.19 -10.79
N ILE A 527 -2.42 -1.61 -9.58
CA ILE A 527 -3.36 -2.06 -8.54
C ILE A 527 -4.19 -0.87 -8.03
N ASP A 528 -3.58 0.28 -7.77
CA ASP A 528 -4.27 1.48 -7.31
C ASP A 528 -5.29 2.02 -8.32
N GLU A 529 -4.93 2.02 -9.61
CA GLU A 529 -5.82 2.42 -10.71
C GLU A 529 -6.97 1.43 -10.98
N THR A 530 -6.85 0.19 -10.48
CA THR A 530 -7.89 -0.86 -10.60
C THR A 530 -8.42 -1.31 -9.25
N TRP A 531 -8.29 -0.47 -8.21
CA TRP A 531 -8.64 -0.84 -6.84
C TRP A 531 -10.10 -1.31 -6.74
N GLY A 532 -10.30 -2.49 -6.17
CA GLY A 532 -11.64 -3.09 -6.03
C GLY A 532 -12.30 -3.52 -7.34
N GLU A 533 -11.70 -3.31 -8.52
CA GLU A 533 -12.27 -3.76 -9.79
C GLU A 533 -12.18 -5.28 -9.93
N VAL A 534 -13.31 -5.91 -10.26
CA VAL A 534 -13.43 -7.35 -10.51
C VAL A 534 -14.27 -7.63 -11.75
N LEU A 535 -14.03 -8.78 -12.38
CA LEU A 535 -14.87 -9.29 -13.46
C LEU A 535 -16.16 -9.88 -12.92
N SER A 536 -17.27 -9.50 -13.55
CA SER A 536 -18.59 -10.04 -13.28
C SER A 536 -19.28 -10.55 -14.53
N TYR A 537 -20.05 -11.63 -14.35
CA TYR A 537 -20.98 -12.17 -15.32
C TYR A 537 -22.33 -12.39 -14.61
N GLU A 538 -23.41 -11.86 -15.17
CA GLU A 538 -24.76 -11.92 -14.58
C GLU A 538 -24.81 -11.48 -13.09
N GLY A 539 -24.03 -10.46 -12.73
CA GLY A 539 -23.97 -9.90 -11.38
C GLY A 539 -23.20 -10.74 -10.35
N LYS A 540 -22.56 -11.84 -10.77
CA LYS A 540 -21.68 -12.66 -9.94
C LYS A 540 -20.22 -12.43 -10.31
N VAL A 541 -19.31 -12.47 -9.35
CA VAL A 541 -17.86 -12.39 -9.60
C VAL A 541 -17.41 -13.64 -10.37
N CYS A 542 -16.62 -13.46 -11.42
CA CYS A 542 -16.16 -14.54 -12.29
C CYS A 542 -14.98 -15.30 -11.69
N ASP A 543 -14.94 -16.62 -11.93
CA ASP A 543 -13.71 -17.41 -11.80
C ASP A 543 -12.75 -17.05 -12.94
N ALA A 544 -11.88 -16.08 -12.68
CA ALA A 544 -11.00 -15.47 -13.68
C ALA A 544 -9.64 -16.17 -13.77
N ARG A 545 -9.64 -17.44 -14.21
CA ARG A 545 -8.41 -18.24 -14.37
C ARG A 545 -7.51 -17.69 -15.47
N PHE A 546 -6.21 -17.88 -15.32
CA PHE A 546 -5.22 -17.45 -16.30
C PHE A 546 -4.08 -18.47 -16.41
N SER A 547 -3.39 -18.48 -17.53
CA SER A 547 -2.22 -19.32 -17.75
C SER A 547 -1.13 -18.57 -18.51
N LYS A 548 0.10 -19.09 -18.43
CA LYS A 548 1.26 -18.45 -19.01
C LYS A 548 1.19 -18.31 -20.53
N CYS A 549 0.89 -19.42 -21.22
CA CYS A 549 0.85 -19.47 -22.67
C CYS A 549 -0.23 -20.46 -23.13
N CYS A 550 -1.27 -19.97 -23.81
CA CYS A 550 -2.36 -20.84 -24.27
C CYS A 550 -1.94 -21.77 -25.43
N GLY A 551 -0.89 -21.41 -26.19
CA GLY A 551 -0.39 -22.17 -27.34
C GLY A 551 -1.03 -21.79 -28.67
N GLY A 552 -1.77 -20.67 -28.71
CA GLY A 552 -2.46 -20.11 -29.89
C GLY A 552 -3.98 -20.23 -29.84
N LYS A 553 -4.54 -20.93 -28.84
CA LYS A 553 -5.98 -21.07 -28.63
C LYS A 553 -6.28 -21.31 -27.15
N THR A 554 -7.28 -20.62 -26.60
CA THR A 554 -7.73 -20.82 -25.20
C THR A 554 -8.55 -22.10 -25.05
N GLU A 555 -8.67 -22.59 -23.82
CA GLU A 555 -9.40 -23.83 -23.50
C GLU A 555 -10.65 -23.56 -22.66
N ILE A 556 -11.58 -24.52 -22.64
CA ILE A 556 -12.77 -24.51 -21.76
C ILE A 556 -12.47 -25.09 -20.37
N PHE A 557 -13.26 -24.71 -19.38
CA PHE A 557 -13.08 -25.11 -17.98
C PHE A 557 -13.11 -26.64 -17.80
N SER A 558 -14.07 -27.31 -18.45
CA SER A 558 -14.32 -28.73 -18.24
C SER A 558 -13.22 -29.68 -18.72
N THR A 559 -12.30 -29.20 -19.56
CA THR A 559 -11.09 -29.93 -19.95
C THR A 559 -10.15 -30.16 -18.76
N CYS A 560 -10.10 -29.21 -17.83
CA CYS A 560 -9.09 -29.15 -16.79
C CYS A 560 -9.62 -29.49 -15.39
N TRP A 561 -10.87 -29.14 -15.09
CA TRP A 561 -11.48 -29.27 -13.75
C TRP A 561 -12.79 -30.05 -13.79
N ASP A 562 -13.82 -29.62 -13.07
CA ASP A 562 -15.13 -30.28 -13.03
C ASP A 562 -15.80 -30.30 -14.42
N ASP A 563 -16.90 -31.03 -14.58
CA ASP A 563 -17.59 -31.12 -15.88
C ASP A 563 -18.56 -29.94 -16.11
N THR A 564 -18.23 -28.75 -15.56
CA THR A 564 -18.99 -27.50 -15.72
C THR A 564 -18.28 -26.58 -16.71
N ASP A 565 -19.04 -25.93 -17.59
CA ASP A 565 -18.53 -24.87 -18.45
C ASP A 565 -19.16 -23.53 -18.07
N TYR A 566 -18.33 -22.49 -18.08
CA TYR A 566 -18.75 -21.11 -17.80
C TYR A 566 -18.86 -20.35 -19.12
N PRO A 567 -19.95 -19.58 -19.36
CA PRO A 567 -20.15 -18.84 -20.61
C PRO A 567 -19.03 -17.83 -20.94
N TYR A 568 -18.29 -17.37 -19.93
CA TYR A 568 -17.17 -16.45 -20.06
C TYR A 568 -15.79 -17.13 -20.14
N LEU A 569 -15.70 -18.46 -19.99
CA LEU A 569 -14.47 -19.25 -20.13
C LEU A 569 -14.54 -20.11 -21.39
N VAL A 570 -14.56 -19.45 -22.54
CA VAL A 570 -14.69 -20.10 -23.85
C VAL A 570 -13.36 -20.33 -24.54
N SER A 571 -13.33 -21.36 -25.39
CA SER A 571 -12.22 -21.57 -26.32
C SER A 571 -12.32 -20.63 -27.51
N LYS A 572 -11.24 -19.90 -27.80
CA LYS A 572 -11.11 -19.04 -28.97
C LYS A 572 -9.66 -18.95 -29.43
N ASP A 573 -9.46 -18.60 -30.69
CA ASP A 573 -8.12 -18.39 -31.23
C ASP A 573 -7.47 -17.16 -30.58
N ASP A 574 -6.18 -17.29 -30.25
CA ASP A 574 -5.36 -16.24 -29.66
C ASP A 574 -4.22 -15.89 -30.63
N PRO A 575 -4.43 -14.92 -31.54
CA PRO A 575 -3.42 -14.51 -32.53
C PRO A 575 -2.26 -13.72 -31.91
N TYR A 576 -2.31 -13.44 -30.60
CA TYR A 576 -1.30 -12.69 -29.87
C TYR A 576 -0.31 -13.61 -29.16
N CYS A 577 -0.76 -14.76 -28.63
CA CYS A 577 0.07 -15.70 -27.86
C CYS A 577 1.35 -16.17 -28.57
N GLY A 578 1.29 -16.37 -29.90
CA GLY A 578 2.44 -16.81 -30.71
C GLY A 578 3.16 -15.70 -31.45
N ARG A 579 2.75 -14.44 -31.24
CA ARG A 579 3.26 -13.31 -31.99
C ARG A 579 4.58 -12.84 -31.40
N ALA A 580 5.61 -12.79 -32.23
CA ALA A 580 6.92 -12.31 -31.82
C ALA A 580 6.91 -10.77 -31.67
N VAL A 581 7.07 -10.28 -30.44
CA VAL A 581 7.34 -8.87 -30.15
C VAL A 581 8.75 -8.76 -29.57
N PRO A 582 9.72 -8.15 -30.28
CA PRO A 582 11.10 -8.08 -29.82
C PRO A 582 11.24 -7.49 -28.42
N GLY A 583 11.97 -8.18 -27.54
CA GLY A 583 12.26 -7.72 -26.18
C GLY A 583 11.11 -7.83 -25.18
N LEU A 584 9.86 -8.03 -25.61
CA LEU A 584 8.69 -8.07 -24.72
C LEU A 584 8.81 -9.17 -23.65
N LEU A 585 9.17 -10.39 -24.04
CA LEU A 585 9.29 -11.51 -23.10
C LEU A 585 10.26 -11.21 -21.96
N ARG A 586 11.35 -10.48 -22.22
CA ARG A 586 12.33 -10.08 -21.20
C ARG A 586 11.77 -9.06 -20.20
N THR A 587 10.75 -8.30 -20.59
CA THR A 587 10.04 -7.33 -19.75
C THR A 587 8.87 -7.93 -18.99
N VAL A 588 8.39 -9.11 -19.38
CA VAL A 588 7.20 -9.76 -18.79
C VAL A 588 7.61 -10.94 -17.90
N LEU A 589 8.47 -11.83 -18.41
CA LEU A 589 8.86 -13.06 -17.71
C LEU A 589 9.97 -12.81 -16.69
N ASN A 590 9.82 -13.42 -15.52
CA ASN A 590 10.86 -13.45 -14.50
C ASN A 590 12.08 -14.25 -14.95
N ASP A 591 13.25 -14.04 -14.34
CA ASP A 591 14.52 -14.56 -14.87
C ASP A 591 14.59 -16.10 -14.92
N TYR A 592 14.00 -16.78 -13.94
CA TYR A 592 13.89 -18.25 -13.94
C TYR A 592 13.01 -18.79 -15.07
N ASP A 593 12.06 -18.00 -15.57
CA ASP A 593 11.18 -18.38 -16.67
C ASP A 593 11.84 -18.17 -18.04
N MET A 594 12.89 -17.36 -18.10
CA MET A 594 13.67 -17.08 -19.32
C MET A 594 14.64 -18.22 -19.66
N GLU A 595 14.90 -19.14 -18.74
CA GLU A 595 15.70 -20.35 -19.01
C GLU A 595 14.98 -21.31 -19.98
N THR A 596 13.68 -21.12 -20.19
CA THR A 596 12.89 -21.92 -21.14
C THR A 596 12.83 -21.25 -22.52
N GLU A 597 13.70 -21.68 -23.44
CA GLU A 597 13.83 -21.05 -24.76
C GLU A 597 12.61 -21.23 -25.69
N SER A 598 11.72 -22.21 -25.44
CA SER A 598 10.63 -22.54 -26.38
C SER A 598 9.36 -23.08 -25.72
N PHE A 599 8.70 -22.29 -24.86
CA PHE A 599 7.44 -22.70 -24.24
C PHE A 599 6.21 -22.60 -25.17
N TYR A 600 6.27 -21.82 -26.24
CA TYR A 600 5.18 -21.75 -27.23
C TYR A 600 5.09 -23.05 -28.07
N ARG A 601 6.25 -23.67 -28.33
CA ARG A 601 6.42 -24.97 -29.00
C ARG A 601 7.55 -25.76 -28.33
N TRP A 602 7.24 -26.81 -27.61
CA TRP A 602 8.21 -27.59 -26.85
C TRP A 602 8.27 -29.03 -27.35
N LYS A 603 9.40 -29.72 -27.10
CA LYS A 603 9.54 -31.15 -27.37
C LYS A 603 10.03 -31.88 -26.13
N ALA A 604 9.48 -33.07 -25.88
CA ALA A 604 9.95 -33.98 -24.84
C ALA A 604 10.09 -35.39 -25.43
N GLY A 605 11.16 -36.10 -25.11
CA GLY A 605 11.43 -37.44 -25.65
C GLY A 605 11.69 -38.44 -24.54
N TYR A 606 11.14 -39.64 -24.67
CA TYR A 606 11.29 -40.73 -23.71
C TYR A 606 11.69 -42.02 -24.41
N GLY A 607 12.56 -42.81 -23.79
CA GLY A 607 12.70 -44.23 -24.13
C GLY A 607 11.52 -45.05 -23.59
N ALA A 608 11.18 -46.17 -24.21
CA ALA A 608 10.09 -47.04 -23.74
C ALA A 608 10.28 -47.49 -22.29
N GLU A 609 11.50 -47.88 -21.90
CA GLU A 609 11.81 -48.27 -20.51
C GLU A 609 11.69 -47.09 -19.53
N GLU A 610 12.21 -45.92 -19.92
CA GLU A 610 12.13 -44.70 -19.13
C GLU A 610 10.68 -44.28 -18.88
N LEU A 611 9.86 -44.26 -19.94
CA LEU A 611 8.44 -43.94 -19.84
C LEU A 611 7.70 -44.97 -18.99
N SER A 612 8.03 -46.25 -19.13
CA SER A 612 7.43 -47.32 -18.33
C SER A 612 7.74 -47.15 -16.84
N ALA A 613 8.99 -46.83 -16.51
CA ALA A 613 9.41 -46.55 -15.14
C ALA A 613 8.71 -45.31 -14.58
N LEU A 614 8.62 -44.24 -15.37
CA LEU A 614 7.96 -42.99 -14.99
C LEU A 614 6.47 -43.18 -14.73
N VAL A 615 5.74 -43.81 -15.64
CA VAL A 615 4.31 -44.08 -15.46
C VAL A 615 4.09 -44.97 -14.24
N ARG A 616 4.92 -45.99 -14.03
CA ARG A 616 4.84 -46.84 -12.84
C ARG A 616 5.10 -46.05 -11.54
N GLU A 617 6.11 -45.19 -11.53
CA GLU A 617 6.44 -44.32 -10.40
C GLU A 617 5.27 -43.39 -10.04
N ARG A 618 4.64 -42.78 -11.05
CA ARG A 618 3.60 -41.75 -10.86
C ARG A 618 2.20 -42.32 -10.60
N THR A 619 1.91 -43.49 -11.14
CA THR A 619 0.58 -44.12 -11.03
C THR A 619 0.52 -45.26 -10.00
N GLY A 620 1.67 -45.85 -9.65
CA GLY A 620 1.74 -47.08 -8.87
C GLY A 620 1.35 -48.35 -9.64
N ILE A 621 1.06 -48.25 -10.95
CA ILE A 621 0.55 -49.35 -11.77
C ILE A 621 1.67 -49.91 -12.66
N ASP A 622 1.81 -51.23 -12.70
CA ASP A 622 2.76 -51.92 -13.58
C ASP A 622 2.13 -52.20 -14.96
N PHE A 623 2.50 -51.39 -15.95
CA PHE A 623 2.10 -51.54 -17.34
C PHE A 623 2.97 -52.55 -18.11
N GLY A 624 4.05 -53.07 -17.51
CA GLY A 624 5.12 -53.72 -18.26
C GLY A 624 5.87 -52.68 -19.10
N THR A 625 6.23 -53.03 -20.34
CA THR A 625 6.83 -52.07 -21.28
C THR A 625 5.70 -51.32 -21.98
N VAL A 626 5.68 -50.00 -21.87
CA VAL A 626 4.75 -49.13 -22.60
C VAL A 626 4.99 -49.27 -24.10
N THR A 627 3.94 -49.62 -24.83
CA THR A 627 3.97 -49.87 -26.27
C THR A 627 3.24 -48.79 -27.07
N SER A 628 2.24 -48.13 -26.47
CA SER A 628 1.55 -47.01 -27.13
C SER A 628 0.98 -46.00 -26.15
N MET A 629 0.87 -44.75 -26.63
CA MET A 629 0.09 -43.68 -26.02
C MET A 629 -0.83 -43.10 -27.07
N VAL A 630 -2.14 -43.07 -26.80
CA VAL A 630 -3.14 -42.64 -27.78
C VAL A 630 -4.07 -41.60 -27.15
N PRO A 631 -4.13 -40.36 -27.68
CA PRO A 631 -5.14 -39.38 -27.27
C PRO A 631 -6.54 -39.89 -27.64
N VAL A 632 -7.36 -40.17 -26.63
CA VAL A 632 -8.75 -40.66 -26.80
C VAL A 632 -9.72 -39.50 -26.98
N LEU A 633 -9.47 -38.40 -26.26
CA LEU A 633 -10.30 -37.19 -26.31
C LEU A 633 -9.41 -35.95 -26.21
N ARG A 634 -9.64 -34.99 -27.09
CA ARG A 634 -9.02 -33.66 -27.05
C ARG A 634 -10.09 -32.59 -26.82
N GLY A 635 -9.72 -31.55 -26.08
CA GLY A 635 -10.49 -30.34 -25.93
C GLY A 635 -10.34 -29.42 -27.14
N PRO A 636 -11.15 -28.35 -27.23
CA PRO A 636 -11.10 -27.34 -28.28
C PRO A 636 -9.72 -26.73 -28.60
N SER A 637 -8.77 -26.71 -27.66
CA SER A 637 -7.40 -26.17 -27.84
C SER A 637 -6.34 -27.22 -28.20
N ASP A 638 -6.78 -28.44 -28.53
CA ASP A 638 -5.97 -29.66 -28.73
C ASP A 638 -5.36 -30.26 -27.45
N ARG A 639 -5.66 -29.70 -26.28
CA ARG A 639 -5.29 -30.29 -25.00
C ARG A 639 -5.93 -31.66 -24.85
N ILE A 640 -5.13 -32.66 -24.50
CA ILE A 640 -5.63 -34.02 -24.28
C ILE A 640 -6.43 -34.01 -22.98
N VAL A 641 -7.69 -34.43 -23.07
CA VAL A 641 -8.64 -34.60 -21.95
C VAL A 641 -8.59 -36.05 -21.47
N LYS A 642 -8.41 -37.02 -22.38
CA LYS A 642 -8.23 -38.44 -22.07
C LYS A 642 -7.07 -39.02 -22.86
N LEU A 643 -6.10 -39.60 -22.16
CA LEU A 643 -4.93 -40.27 -22.74
C LEU A 643 -4.97 -41.76 -22.40
N GLU A 644 -4.96 -42.61 -23.41
CA GLU A 644 -4.77 -44.03 -23.22
C GLU A 644 -3.29 -44.38 -23.22
N ILE A 645 -2.87 -45.16 -22.22
CA ILE A 645 -1.53 -45.75 -22.14
C ILE A 645 -1.69 -47.26 -22.17
N ALA A 646 -1.05 -47.90 -23.15
CA ALA A 646 -0.98 -49.35 -23.25
C ALA A 646 0.46 -49.84 -23.07
N GLY A 647 0.62 -50.89 -22.30
CA GLY A 647 1.87 -51.64 -22.19
C GLY A 647 1.61 -53.14 -22.28
N THR A 648 2.70 -53.92 -22.19
CA THR A 648 2.65 -55.38 -22.36
C THR A 648 1.79 -56.12 -21.33
N LYS A 649 1.49 -55.51 -20.17
CA LYS A 649 0.68 -56.13 -19.12
C LYS A 649 -0.73 -55.55 -18.99
N ARG A 650 -0.91 -54.26 -19.27
CA ARG A 650 -2.14 -53.52 -18.98
C ARG A 650 -2.36 -52.38 -19.96
N LYS A 651 -3.60 -51.94 -19.99
CA LYS A 651 -4.07 -50.78 -20.75
C LYS A 651 -4.98 -49.96 -19.84
N MET A 652 -4.80 -48.64 -19.83
CA MET A 652 -5.57 -47.73 -18.98
C MET A 652 -5.75 -46.38 -19.66
N VAL A 653 -6.92 -45.77 -19.49
CA VAL A 653 -7.20 -44.39 -19.88
C VAL A 653 -7.06 -43.47 -18.67
N PHE A 654 -6.29 -42.40 -18.81
CA PHE A 654 -6.12 -41.34 -17.81
C PHE A 654 -6.86 -40.09 -18.26
N GLY A 655 -7.73 -39.56 -17.41
CA GLY A 655 -8.52 -38.35 -17.68
C GLY A 655 -8.02 -37.10 -16.95
N LYS A 656 -8.37 -35.94 -17.53
CA LYS A 656 -8.08 -34.56 -17.12
C LYS A 656 -6.65 -34.10 -17.39
N GLU A 657 -6.54 -32.83 -17.77
CA GLU A 657 -5.30 -32.22 -18.27
C GLU A 657 -4.13 -32.33 -17.28
N LEU A 658 -4.39 -32.02 -16.01
CA LEU A 658 -3.35 -31.98 -14.99
C LEU A 658 -2.82 -33.37 -14.66
N GLU A 659 -3.68 -34.39 -14.59
CA GLU A 659 -3.25 -35.76 -14.31
C GLU A 659 -2.35 -36.28 -15.44
N ILE A 660 -2.73 -36.04 -16.70
CA ILE A 660 -1.92 -36.42 -17.87
C ILE A 660 -0.52 -35.79 -17.80
N ARG A 661 -0.43 -34.52 -17.43
CA ARG A 661 0.87 -33.84 -17.27
C ARG A 661 1.69 -34.42 -16.11
N ARG A 662 1.03 -34.78 -15.01
CA ARG A 662 1.68 -35.33 -13.82
C ARG A 662 2.21 -36.74 -14.07
N ILE A 663 1.53 -37.59 -14.83
CA ILE A 663 1.99 -38.97 -15.10
C ILE A 663 3.15 -39.02 -16.10
N LEU A 664 3.28 -38.00 -16.96
CA LEU A 664 4.31 -37.95 -18.02
C LEU A 664 5.54 -37.10 -17.65
N SER A 665 5.63 -36.55 -16.44
CA SER A 665 6.82 -35.81 -16.01
C SER A 665 7.09 -35.96 -14.51
N ARG A 666 8.38 -36.04 -14.13
CA ARG A 666 8.81 -36.06 -12.73
C ARG A 666 8.65 -34.69 -12.06
N SER A 667 8.89 -33.62 -12.82
CA SER A 667 8.74 -32.24 -12.37
C SER A 667 7.41 -31.67 -12.86
N HIS A 668 7.39 -31.15 -14.08
CA HIS A 668 6.16 -30.74 -14.74
C HIS A 668 6.27 -30.95 -16.26
N LEU A 669 5.11 -31.17 -16.89
CA LEU A 669 4.96 -31.04 -18.35
C LEU A 669 4.32 -29.67 -18.64
N TYR A 670 4.73 -28.99 -19.70
CA TYR A 670 4.28 -27.62 -19.98
C TYR A 670 2.76 -27.53 -20.17
N SER A 671 2.16 -28.44 -20.93
CA SER A 671 0.71 -28.54 -21.15
C SER A 671 0.33 -29.98 -21.56
N SER A 672 -0.96 -30.30 -21.69
CA SER A 672 -1.39 -31.52 -22.40
C SER A 672 -1.68 -31.32 -23.90
N ALA A 673 -1.38 -30.14 -24.46
CA ALA A 673 -1.54 -29.88 -25.88
C ALA A 673 -0.30 -30.36 -26.63
N PHE A 674 -0.23 -31.66 -26.90
CA PHE A 674 0.86 -32.25 -27.68
C PHE A 674 0.38 -33.36 -28.61
N ASP A 675 1.16 -33.59 -29.65
CA ASP A 675 1.10 -34.76 -30.50
C ASP A 675 2.16 -35.78 -30.09
N ILE A 676 1.92 -37.05 -30.41
CA ILE A 676 2.75 -38.17 -29.99
C ILE A 676 3.28 -38.86 -31.24
N GLU A 677 4.59 -38.83 -31.42
CA GLU A 677 5.29 -39.65 -32.40
C GLU A 677 5.91 -40.85 -31.68
N SER A 678 5.61 -42.06 -32.15
CA SER A 678 6.14 -43.30 -31.58
C SER A 678 6.80 -44.16 -32.65
N GLY A 679 8.03 -44.62 -32.41
CA GLY A 679 8.80 -45.47 -33.31
C GLY A 679 10.11 -45.92 -32.66
N ASP A 680 10.62 -47.10 -33.04
CA ASP A 680 11.91 -47.64 -32.56
C ASP A 680 12.10 -47.65 -31.02
N GLY A 681 11.01 -47.89 -30.27
CA GLY A 681 11.04 -47.90 -28.81
C GLY A 681 11.22 -46.51 -28.17
N ARG A 682 10.92 -45.44 -28.91
CA ARG A 682 10.95 -44.05 -28.43
C ARG A 682 9.60 -43.38 -28.61
N PHE A 683 9.33 -42.43 -27.72
CA PHE A 683 8.15 -41.57 -27.73
C PHE A 683 8.60 -40.12 -27.75
N VAL A 684 8.16 -39.35 -28.74
CA VAL A 684 8.42 -37.91 -28.85
C VAL A 684 7.10 -37.18 -28.73
N LEU A 685 7.01 -36.28 -27.75
CA LEU A 685 5.90 -35.38 -27.53
C LEU A 685 6.23 -34.04 -28.17
N GLU A 686 5.47 -33.63 -29.17
CA GLU A 686 5.56 -32.30 -29.78
C GLU A 686 4.42 -31.44 -29.26
N GLY A 687 4.73 -30.54 -28.34
CA GLY A 687 3.73 -29.80 -27.59
C GLY A 687 3.71 -28.30 -27.83
N LYS A 688 2.64 -27.67 -27.35
CA LYS A 688 2.42 -26.23 -27.42
C LYS A 688 1.85 -25.65 -26.14
N GLY A 689 2.22 -24.41 -25.85
CA GLY A 689 1.71 -23.67 -24.70
C GLY A 689 2.25 -24.17 -23.35
N TRP A 690 1.98 -23.38 -22.32
CA TRP A 690 2.38 -23.60 -20.93
C TRP A 690 1.20 -23.25 -20.01
N GLY A 691 0.68 -24.28 -19.34
CA GLY A 691 -0.46 -24.22 -18.43
C GLY A 691 -1.76 -24.71 -19.06
N HIS A 692 -2.83 -24.63 -18.27
CA HIS A 692 -4.14 -25.18 -18.59
C HIS A 692 -4.84 -24.52 -19.79
N GLY A 693 -4.44 -23.30 -20.19
CA GLY A 693 -4.99 -22.61 -21.37
C GLY A 693 -6.38 -21.99 -21.21
N VAL A 694 -7.08 -22.28 -20.12
CA VAL A 694 -8.37 -21.65 -19.77
C VAL A 694 -8.22 -20.18 -19.37
N GLY A 695 -9.10 -19.31 -19.89
CA GLY A 695 -9.15 -17.87 -19.58
C GLY A 695 -8.01 -17.06 -20.19
N LEU A 696 -7.42 -16.16 -19.42
CA LEU A 696 -6.41 -15.21 -19.92
C LEU A 696 -5.06 -15.88 -20.20
N CYS A 697 -4.49 -15.62 -21.38
CA CYS A 697 -3.12 -15.95 -21.72
C CYS A 697 -2.20 -14.78 -21.36
N GLN A 698 -1.29 -14.95 -20.39
CA GLN A 698 -0.42 -13.87 -19.91
C GLN A 698 0.42 -13.27 -21.04
N ILE A 699 0.99 -14.11 -21.91
CA ILE A 699 1.81 -13.66 -23.04
C ILE A 699 0.96 -12.93 -24.09
N GLY A 700 -0.20 -13.47 -24.44
CA GLY A 700 -1.09 -12.83 -25.41
C GLY A 700 -1.60 -11.48 -24.90
N ALA A 701 -1.98 -11.40 -23.63
CA ALA A 701 -2.40 -10.16 -22.98
C ALA A 701 -1.27 -9.11 -22.93
N ALA A 702 -0.03 -9.53 -22.66
CA ALA A 702 1.12 -8.63 -22.69
C ALA A 702 1.42 -8.12 -24.11
N VAL A 703 1.24 -8.95 -25.15
CA VAL A 703 1.35 -8.54 -26.55
C VAL A 703 0.26 -7.54 -26.91
N MET A 704 -1.00 -7.80 -26.54
CA MET A 704 -2.11 -6.86 -26.75
C MET A 704 -1.80 -5.50 -26.11
N ALA A 705 -1.34 -5.48 -24.86
CA ALA A 705 -0.97 -4.24 -24.17
C ALA A 705 0.20 -3.52 -24.86
N ALA A 706 1.20 -4.25 -25.36
CA ALA A 706 2.33 -3.69 -26.10
C ALA A 706 1.91 -3.11 -27.46
N GLU A 707 0.82 -3.63 -28.07
CA GLU A 707 0.22 -3.13 -29.30
C GLU A 707 -0.80 -1.98 -29.05
N GLY A 708 -0.97 -1.55 -27.80
CA GLY A 708 -1.78 -0.38 -27.44
C GLY A 708 -3.19 -0.69 -26.92
N ALA A 709 -3.54 -1.97 -26.73
CA ALA A 709 -4.83 -2.32 -26.15
C ALA A 709 -4.91 -1.90 -24.67
N GLY A 710 -6.05 -1.32 -24.28
CA GLY A 710 -6.36 -1.03 -22.88
C GLY A 710 -6.72 -2.29 -22.10
N TYR A 711 -6.57 -2.26 -20.78
CA TYR A 711 -6.84 -3.44 -19.93
C TYR A 711 -8.28 -3.98 -20.08
N LYS A 712 -9.27 -3.11 -20.30
CA LYS A 712 -10.66 -3.51 -20.54
C LYS A 712 -10.83 -4.30 -21.83
N GLU A 713 -10.12 -3.92 -22.90
CA GLU A 713 -10.14 -4.63 -24.19
C GLU A 713 -9.47 -6.00 -24.07
N ILE A 714 -8.38 -6.07 -23.29
CA ILE A 714 -7.71 -7.34 -22.97
C ILE A 714 -8.67 -8.28 -22.22
N LEU A 715 -9.36 -7.78 -21.21
CA LEU A 715 -10.30 -8.56 -20.41
C LEU A 715 -11.52 -8.99 -21.23
N ASP A 716 -12.12 -8.09 -22.01
CA ASP A 716 -13.25 -8.41 -22.90
C ASP A 716 -12.87 -9.46 -23.94
N PHE A 717 -11.64 -9.38 -24.48
CA PHE A 717 -11.12 -10.42 -25.35
C PHE A 717 -11.13 -11.77 -24.61
N TYR A 718 -10.44 -11.92 -23.48
CA TYR A 718 -10.26 -13.22 -22.81
C TYR A 718 -11.49 -13.75 -22.05
N TYR A 719 -12.39 -12.87 -21.61
CA TYR A 719 -13.59 -13.21 -20.84
C TYR A 719 -14.82 -12.54 -21.47
N PRO A 720 -15.26 -13.01 -22.66
CA PRO A 720 -16.31 -12.34 -23.40
C PRO A 720 -17.64 -12.30 -22.63
N GLY A 721 -18.35 -11.19 -22.74
CA GLY A 721 -19.64 -10.97 -22.07
C GLY A 721 -19.54 -10.68 -20.57
N THR A 722 -18.31 -10.56 -20.03
CA THR A 722 -18.10 -10.04 -18.68
C THR A 722 -18.07 -8.52 -18.66
N PHE A 723 -18.28 -7.93 -17.48
CA PHE A 723 -18.13 -6.51 -17.25
C PHE A 723 -17.42 -6.26 -15.93
N ILE A 724 -16.77 -5.11 -15.82
CA ILE A 724 -16.07 -4.72 -14.59
C ILE A 724 -17.07 -4.10 -13.63
N ILE A 725 -17.07 -4.59 -12.39
CA ILE A 725 -17.76 -3.98 -11.25
C ILE A 725 -16.76 -3.69 -10.13
N PHE A 726 -17.17 -2.86 -9.17
CA PHE A 726 -16.43 -2.71 -7.92
C PHE A 726 -16.93 -3.74 -6.92
N ALA A 727 -16.00 -4.48 -6.31
CA ALA A 727 -16.30 -5.35 -5.20
C ALA A 727 -16.72 -4.52 -3.98
N GLU A 728 -17.83 -4.90 -3.35
CA GLU A 728 -18.19 -4.36 -2.04
C GLU A 728 -17.15 -4.84 -0.99
N PRO A 729 -16.70 -3.97 -0.07
CA PRO A 729 -15.74 -4.30 0.98
C PRO A 729 -16.13 -5.46 1.88
#